data_AF-A0A923LQ78-F1
#
_entry.id   AF-A0A923LQ78-F1
#
_cell.length_a   1.000
_cell.length_b   1.000
_cell.length_c   1.000
_cell.angle_alpha   90.00
_cell.angle_beta   90.00
_cell.angle_gamma   90.00
#
_symmetry.space_group_name_H-M   'P 1'
#
loop_
_entity.id
_entity.type
_entity.pdbx_description
1 polymer ?
#
loop_
_entity_poly.entity_id
_entity_poly.type
_entity_poly.pdbx_seq_one_letter_code
_entity_poly.pdbx_strand_id
1 'polypeptide(L)'
;MKMTKMISRKMAGGMLVGFLAVAGIVTGSQGSMTVYAAEELQGSGTADDPYVITGSEDLWQFAEIVKASSDRNQCAKVADGVTEIDTTVRGEKKDLTWSPIGDSTVSYTGVFDGNGAEITIHADRSINNNAGLFGILGSGGEIRNVTTAGSSKGWDSVGGICGQACRDAKIVNCNNKADITAQGGQAGGLVGYASRAQIESDTSISNTGAVTGTANVGGLVGQASGGMKVIVHEGILNSGAITAKSSGYVGGLIGYADLASIQADADIINTGKISSMGSNTSMGAGGLIGYGIDTSIISRNGMLQNKGEVTAAITSVGGIGGHMTSSDNSNCQIQAAKGVINTGRIIGKNSVGGVVGEYAYSAPMTSTDGFILNKGAVEGNGDNVGGVIGRKGSNSDGSKYGNMGDVTNTGKYTGGVIGSWDSNTSLENSFNIGTVKVTGENATDVGGVVGKFSGVNIKHCYHTTKYPLIGNGEEEKEEIIGKISNCYCMEKNTSPWDGEIIKTEKAFMEGEVAYLLDGSGDSRNSKLLWGQEIGKDLTPVLGGTTVYQDGSIYSNTNAHHYDEPQYAWDESKMSCTASRICEGCNKVEDETDIAAYTEEAAGCETSGKRDYRAEFANPAFEVQTKTVILNPLGHDYDESQYAWNESEMSCTASRICKRCKKAENETVTATYTEEKAGCETSGKRDYRAEFANPAFEVQTKTVTLNPLGHDTTDAVWSKDEKVHWKECKNECGKKLEQAEHTFKTVIDRQATESIEGSSHEECSVCGYQKAAVVIPVIKKEETTNRQPFDSSKNDQTTTDKNNQTADGPNQAADTLTIGQVVVNQADGASYTIKKNTDNAYEVEYKAPKNKKQTKIVVPDTIKINGVTYKVTSIAKNAFKNNKKLKTVTVGKNVSKMGANVFTGCKKLKTITIKSTKLTAKTLSKSTFKGITKAKTIKVPKKKLSTYKKLFKNSGLSAKVKVKAY
;
A
#
# COMPACT_ATOMS: atom_id res chain seq x y z
N MET A 1 -28.17 -71.02 -8.17
CA MET A 1 -29.46 -70.33 -8.42
C MET A 1 -30.45 -70.78 -7.35
N LYS A 2 -30.88 -69.90 -6.45
CA LYS A 2 -31.99 -70.11 -5.50
C LYS A 2 -32.77 -68.81 -5.43
N MET A 3 -34.06 -68.83 -5.76
CA MET A 3 -34.95 -67.71 -5.49
C MET A 3 -35.36 -67.76 -4.01
N THR A 4 -34.94 -66.79 -3.21
CA THR A 4 -35.63 -66.47 -1.97
C THR A 4 -36.76 -65.51 -2.33
N LYS A 5 -38.00 -65.99 -2.38
CA LYS A 5 -39.16 -65.09 -2.46
C LYS A 5 -39.30 -64.38 -1.11
N MET A 6 -39.26 -63.05 -1.11
CA MET A 6 -40.10 -62.31 -0.16
C MET A 6 -41.55 -62.69 -0.47
N ILE A 7 -42.28 -63.20 0.53
CA ILE A 7 -43.63 -63.74 0.34
C ILE A 7 -44.64 -62.59 0.43
N SER A 8 -44.64 -61.72 -0.57
CA SER A 8 -45.83 -60.91 -0.87
C SER A 8 -46.99 -61.86 -1.17
N ARG A 9 -48.08 -61.74 -0.41
CA ARG A 9 -49.34 -62.43 -0.71
C ARG A 9 -50.03 -61.71 -1.86
N LYS A 10 -50.13 -62.38 -3.02
CA LYS A 10 -51.10 -61.99 -4.05
C LYS A 10 -52.50 -61.98 -3.43
N MET A 11 -53.11 -60.80 -3.33
CA MET A 11 -54.56 -60.65 -3.29
C MET A 11 -55.04 -60.46 -4.74
N ALA A 12 -55.85 -61.40 -5.23
CA ALA A 12 -56.68 -61.16 -6.42
C ALA A 12 -58.13 -61.03 -5.94
N GLY A 13 -58.71 -59.83 -6.10
CA GLY A 13 -60.12 -59.49 -5.95
C GLY A 13 -60.93 -60.15 -4.81
N GLY A 14 -61.17 -59.44 -3.70
CA GLY A 14 -62.11 -59.92 -2.68
C GLY A 14 -62.31 -58.96 -1.50
N MET A 15 -63.50 -58.36 -1.43
CA MET A 15 -64.01 -57.60 -0.28
C MET A 15 -64.50 -58.58 0.82
N LEU A 16 -63.91 -58.59 2.03
CA LEU A 16 -64.67 -58.57 3.30
C LEU A 16 -63.83 -58.44 4.60
N VAL A 17 -64.54 -57.89 5.60
CA VAL A 17 -64.31 -57.73 7.04
C VAL A 17 -63.64 -58.89 7.80
N GLY A 18 -62.53 -58.60 8.50
CA GLY A 18 -62.42 -58.69 9.98
C GLY A 18 -62.11 -60.00 10.74
N PHE A 19 -61.64 -59.78 11.98
CA PHE A 19 -61.61 -60.65 13.18
C PHE A 19 -60.54 -61.75 13.43
N LEU A 20 -60.00 -61.65 14.65
CA LEU A 20 -59.61 -62.70 15.62
C LEU A 20 -58.31 -63.50 15.45
N ALA A 21 -57.85 -64.02 16.59
CA ALA A 21 -56.51 -64.53 16.85
C ALA A 21 -56.51 -66.00 17.28
N VAL A 22 -55.36 -66.66 17.17
CA VAL A 22 -55.05 -67.89 17.91
C VAL A 22 -53.63 -67.79 18.48
N ALA A 23 -53.51 -67.84 19.81
CA ALA A 23 -52.23 -68.05 20.47
C ALA A 23 -52.03 -69.55 20.69
N GLY A 24 -51.15 -70.19 19.91
CA GLY A 24 -50.82 -71.61 20.03
C GLY A 24 -49.40 -71.81 20.57
N ILE A 25 -49.27 -72.27 21.81
CA ILE A 25 -47.95 -72.62 22.37
C ILE A 25 -47.52 -73.99 21.84
N VAL A 26 -46.45 -74.01 21.04
CA VAL A 26 -45.74 -75.24 20.68
C VAL A 26 -44.37 -75.23 21.33
N THR A 27 -44.18 -76.06 22.35
CA THR A 27 -42.90 -76.20 23.06
C THR A 27 -41.94 -77.12 22.28
N GLY A 28 -40.97 -76.54 21.57
CA GLY A 28 -39.95 -77.29 20.85
C GLY A 28 -38.70 -76.47 20.47
N SER A 29 -37.57 -76.81 21.09
CA SER A 29 -36.17 -76.51 20.69
C SER A 29 -35.85 -75.26 19.85
N GLN A 30 -35.18 -74.28 20.49
CA GLN A 30 -34.27 -73.27 19.89
C GLN A 30 -34.66 -72.66 18.53
N GLY A 31 -35.45 -71.57 18.57
CA GLY A 31 -35.61 -70.68 17.43
C GLY A 31 -36.83 -69.78 17.53
N SER A 32 -36.72 -68.65 18.23
CA SER A 32 -37.76 -67.60 18.21
C SER A 32 -37.74 -66.87 16.86
N MET A 33 -38.43 -67.42 15.87
CA MET A 33 -38.58 -66.80 14.56
C MET A 33 -39.58 -65.65 14.65
N THR A 34 -39.10 -64.44 14.93
CA THR A 34 -39.88 -63.20 14.81
C THR A 34 -40.25 -62.97 13.34
N VAL A 35 -41.42 -63.45 12.95
CA VAL A 35 -42.06 -63.10 11.69
C VAL A 35 -42.63 -61.70 11.84
N TYR A 36 -41.86 -60.70 11.44
CA TYR A 36 -42.45 -59.40 11.11
C TYR A 36 -43.37 -59.60 9.92
N ALA A 37 -44.65 -59.25 10.07
CA ALA A 37 -45.45 -58.94 8.90
C ALA A 37 -44.85 -57.66 8.30
N ALA A 38 -44.43 -57.70 7.04
CA ALA A 38 -44.18 -56.46 6.31
C ALA A 38 -45.54 -55.76 6.20
N GLU A 39 -45.65 -54.58 6.80
CA GLU A 39 -46.79 -53.70 6.56
C GLU A 39 -46.75 -53.26 5.09
N GLU A 40 -47.92 -53.19 4.45
CA GLU A 40 -47.98 -52.76 3.05
C GLU A 40 -47.54 -51.30 2.94
N LEU A 41 -46.71 -51.02 1.92
CA LEU A 41 -46.10 -49.71 1.71
C LEU A 41 -47.20 -48.63 1.60
N GLN A 42 -47.14 -47.59 2.44
CA GLN A 42 -48.21 -46.60 2.52
C GLN A 42 -48.28 -45.75 1.24
N GLY A 43 -49.49 -45.47 0.76
CA GLY A 43 -49.76 -44.82 -0.52
C GLY A 43 -50.06 -45.83 -1.65
N SER A 44 -50.59 -45.35 -2.78
CA SER A 44 -50.92 -46.16 -3.96
C SER A 44 -49.80 -46.22 -5.01
N GLY A 45 -48.80 -45.33 -4.89
CA GLY A 45 -47.74 -45.17 -5.88
C GLY A 45 -48.11 -44.28 -7.06
N THR A 46 -49.17 -43.49 -6.94
CA THR A 46 -49.56 -42.50 -7.96
C THR A 46 -48.84 -41.16 -7.71
N ALA A 47 -48.95 -40.20 -8.63
CA ALA A 47 -48.34 -38.88 -8.45
C ALA A 47 -49.00 -38.06 -7.32
N ASP A 48 -50.31 -38.23 -7.13
CA ASP A 48 -51.09 -37.55 -6.08
C ASP A 48 -51.01 -38.27 -4.72
N ASP A 49 -50.73 -39.57 -4.73
CA ASP A 49 -50.62 -40.45 -3.55
C ASP A 49 -49.42 -41.42 -3.72
N PRO A 50 -48.17 -40.91 -3.61
CA PRO A 50 -46.95 -41.66 -3.83
C PRO A 50 -46.61 -42.58 -2.65
N TYR A 51 -45.83 -43.64 -2.92
CA TYR A 51 -45.38 -44.54 -1.86
C TYR A 51 -44.46 -43.82 -0.85
N VAL A 52 -44.77 -43.95 0.45
CA VAL A 52 -43.99 -43.34 1.54
C VAL A 52 -42.82 -44.25 1.93
N ILE A 53 -41.60 -43.71 1.88
CA ILE A 53 -40.36 -44.42 2.24
C ILE A 53 -39.86 -43.91 3.59
N THR A 54 -39.88 -44.74 4.64
CA THR A 54 -39.40 -44.40 5.98
C THR A 54 -38.01 -44.96 6.32
N GLY A 55 -37.58 -46.02 5.61
CA GLY A 55 -36.30 -46.70 5.86
C GLY A 55 -35.82 -47.58 4.71
N SER A 56 -34.84 -48.46 5.01
CA SER A 56 -34.19 -49.34 4.03
C SER A 56 -35.16 -50.36 3.44
N GLU A 57 -35.92 -51.00 4.32
CA GLU A 57 -36.91 -52.03 4.02
C GLU A 57 -37.98 -51.51 3.05
N ASP A 58 -38.45 -50.27 3.25
CA ASP A 58 -39.42 -49.60 2.39
C ASP A 58 -38.84 -49.32 0.99
N LEU A 59 -37.60 -48.86 0.92
CA LEU A 59 -36.90 -48.57 -0.33
C LEU A 59 -36.67 -49.87 -1.15
N TRP A 60 -36.35 -50.98 -0.47
CA TRP A 60 -36.28 -52.32 -1.07
C TRP A 60 -37.66 -52.85 -1.52
N GLN A 61 -38.73 -52.63 -0.74
CA GLN A 61 -40.09 -52.97 -1.14
C GLN A 61 -40.52 -52.19 -2.40
N PHE A 62 -40.29 -50.88 -2.43
CA PHE A 62 -40.56 -50.03 -3.59
C PHE A 62 -39.82 -50.51 -4.84
N ALA A 63 -38.54 -50.90 -4.71
CA ALA A 63 -37.76 -51.43 -5.82
C ALA A 63 -38.39 -52.69 -6.44
N GLU A 64 -38.87 -53.64 -5.62
CA GLU A 64 -39.56 -54.84 -6.12
C GLU A 64 -40.98 -54.54 -6.66
N ILE A 65 -41.71 -53.56 -6.09
CA ILE A 65 -43.01 -53.09 -6.61
C ILE A 65 -42.84 -52.50 -8.02
N VAL A 66 -41.90 -51.56 -8.20
CA VAL A 66 -41.57 -50.99 -9.52
C VAL A 66 -41.21 -52.10 -10.50
N LYS A 67 -40.29 -53.00 -10.11
CA LYS A 67 -39.79 -54.10 -10.95
C LYS A 67 -40.89 -55.07 -11.39
N ALA A 68 -41.95 -55.24 -10.59
CA ALA A 68 -43.11 -56.08 -10.86
C ALA A 68 -44.19 -55.39 -11.72
N SER A 69 -44.23 -54.04 -11.77
CA SER A 69 -45.08 -53.29 -12.70
C SER A 69 -44.56 -53.36 -14.14
N SER A 70 -45.49 -53.29 -15.11
CA SER A 70 -45.21 -53.40 -16.55
C SER A 70 -44.68 -52.11 -17.18
N ASP A 71 -45.01 -50.98 -16.58
CA ASP A 71 -44.83 -49.60 -17.03
C ASP A 71 -43.83 -48.82 -16.18
N ARG A 72 -43.61 -49.24 -14.92
CA ARG A 72 -42.56 -48.74 -14.01
C ARG A 72 -42.64 -47.24 -13.72
N ASN A 73 -43.86 -46.73 -13.71
CA ASN A 73 -44.27 -45.36 -13.41
C ASN A 73 -44.55 -45.08 -11.93
N GLN A 74 -44.45 -46.09 -11.06
CA GLN A 74 -44.79 -45.98 -9.63
C GLN A 74 -43.96 -44.89 -8.94
N CYS A 75 -44.65 -43.95 -8.30
CA CYS A 75 -44.06 -42.80 -7.63
C CYS A 75 -43.81 -43.07 -6.14
N ALA A 76 -42.79 -42.42 -5.56
CA ALA A 76 -42.47 -42.53 -4.14
C ALA A 76 -41.88 -41.22 -3.58
N LYS A 77 -42.08 -40.99 -2.28
CA LYS A 77 -41.47 -39.88 -1.52
C LYS A 77 -40.87 -40.40 -0.21
N VAL A 78 -39.66 -39.96 0.13
CA VAL A 78 -39.06 -40.17 1.45
C VAL A 78 -39.80 -39.36 2.53
N ALA A 79 -40.15 -40.00 3.63
CA ALA A 79 -41.00 -39.42 4.67
C ALA A 79 -40.40 -38.15 5.31
N ASP A 80 -41.26 -37.23 5.74
CA ASP A 80 -40.82 -35.96 6.32
C ASP A 80 -40.06 -36.19 7.64
N GLY A 81 -38.83 -35.67 7.71
CA GLY A 81 -37.93 -35.84 8.85
C GLY A 81 -36.93 -37.01 8.73
N VAL A 82 -37.04 -37.86 7.70
CA VAL A 82 -36.00 -38.86 7.38
C VAL A 82 -34.85 -38.16 6.67
N THR A 83 -33.66 -38.16 7.27
CA THR A 83 -32.47 -37.48 6.72
C THR A 83 -31.46 -38.43 6.07
N GLU A 84 -31.51 -39.73 6.38
CA GLU A 84 -30.55 -40.73 5.91
C GLU A 84 -31.26 -42.09 5.74
N ILE A 85 -30.95 -42.82 4.66
CA ILE A 85 -31.33 -44.20 4.41
C ILE A 85 -30.10 -45.00 3.96
N ASP A 86 -29.75 -46.06 4.69
CA ASP A 86 -28.70 -47.02 4.32
C ASP A 86 -29.33 -48.23 3.61
N THR A 87 -28.90 -48.55 2.39
CA THR A 87 -29.43 -49.68 1.60
C THR A 87 -29.06 -51.08 2.13
N THR A 88 -28.26 -51.19 3.20
CA THR A 88 -27.97 -52.47 3.86
C THR A 88 -29.14 -52.97 4.73
N VAL A 89 -29.64 -54.16 4.42
CA VAL A 89 -30.63 -54.87 5.24
C VAL A 89 -29.91 -55.84 6.18
N ARG A 90 -30.06 -55.64 7.50
CA ARG A 90 -29.31 -56.37 8.53
C ARG A 90 -30.11 -57.54 9.11
N GLY A 91 -29.63 -58.77 8.90
CA GLY A 91 -30.23 -59.99 9.46
C GLY A 91 -30.19 -61.21 8.54
N GLU A 92 -29.88 -61.01 7.26
CA GLU A 92 -29.65 -62.07 6.27
C GLU A 92 -28.35 -62.87 6.55
N LYS A 93 -28.20 -64.04 5.91
CA LYS A 93 -26.97 -64.87 6.02
C LYS A 93 -25.76 -64.29 5.26
N LYS A 94 -25.98 -63.23 4.48
CA LYS A 94 -25.00 -62.32 3.88
C LYS A 94 -25.69 -60.98 3.67
N ASP A 95 -24.96 -59.88 3.74
CA ASP A 95 -25.51 -58.55 3.43
C ASP A 95 -25.99 -58.50 1.97
N LEU A 96 -27.16 -57.88 1.74
CA LEU A 96 -27.71 -57.70 0.40
C LEU A 96 -26.96 -56.58 -0.34
N THR A 97 -26.66 -56.81 -1.62
CA THR A 97 -26.08 -55.80 -2.53
C THR A 97 -27.22 -55.09 -3.24
N TRP A 98 -27.25 -53.76 -3.25
CA TRP A 98 -28.35 -52.97 -3.82
C TRP A 98 -28.61 -53.32 -5.30
N SER A 99 -29.88 -53.57 -5.63
CA SER A 99 -30.33 -53.77 -7.01
C SER A 99 -30.97 -52.47 -7.52
N PRO A 100 -30.36 -51.76 -8.49
CA PRO A 100 -30.86 -50.48 -8.97
C PRO A 100 -32.28 -50.58 -9.57
N ILE A 101 -33.06 -49.53 -9.37
CA ILE A 101 -34.45 -49.43 -9.81
C ILE A 101 -34.50 -49.07 -11.31
N GLY A 102 -35.26 -49.83 -12.11
CA GLY A 102 -35.31 -49.72 -13.57
C GLY A 102 -34.09 -50.36 -14.25
N ASP A 103 -34.31 -51.09 -15.35
CA ASP A 103 -33.27 -51.88 -16.01
C ASP A 103 -33.47 -51.93 -17.54
N SER A 104 -32.65 -52.71 -18.26
CA SER A 104 -32.67 -52.81 -19.73
C SER A 104 -33.88 -53.55 -20.32
N THR A 105 -34.75 -54.15 -19.50
CA THR A 105 -36.03 -54.72 -19.93
C THR A 105 -37.15 -53.67 -19.95
N VAL A 106 -37.24 -52.86 -18.88
CA VAL A 106 -38.12 -51.69 -18.77
C VAL A 106 -37.44 -50.64 -17.87
N SER A 107 -37.32 -49.40 -18.36
CA SER A 107 -36.77 -48.27 -17.61
C SER A 107 -37.77 -47.70 -16.60
N TYR A 108 -37.28 -47.01 -15.56
CA TYR A 108 -38.14 -46.36 -14.57
C TYR A 108 -38.72 -45.05 -15.12
N THR A 109 -40.03 -44.85 -15.04
CA THR A 109 -40.75 -43.71 -15.62
C THR A 109 -41.54 -42.89 -14.59
N GLY A 110 -41.45 -43.25 -13.31
CA GLY A 110 -42.15 -42.56 -12.22
C GLY A 110 -41.40 -41.35 -11.67
N VAL A 111 -41.96 -40.75 -10.61
CA VAL A 111 -41.32 -39.69 -9.82
C VAL A 111 -40.84 -40.26 -8.48
N PHE A 112 -39.54 -40.17 -8.22
CA PHE A 112 -38.94 -40.46 -6.93
C PHE A 112 -38.46 -39.17 -6.25
N ASP A 113 -39.03 -38.82 -5.10
CA ASP A 113 -38.64 -37.66 -4.30
C ASP A 113 -37.88 -38.08 -3.03
N GLY A 114 -36.58 -37.82 -3.03
CA GLY A 114 -35.70 -38.06 -1.89
C GLY A 114 -35.94 -37.15 -0.69
N ASN A 115 -36.78 -36.11 -0.81
CA ASN A 115 -37.15 -35.16 0.25
C ASN A 115 -35.95 -34.50 0.97
N GLY A 116 -34.77 -34.44 0.30
CA GLY A 116 -33.52 -33.93 0.85
C GLY A 116 -32.64 -34.96 1.58
N ALA A 117 -33.02 -36.23 1.61
CA ALA A 117 -32.30 -37.29 2.32
C ALA A 117 -31.00 -37.74 1.64
N GLU A 118 -30.06 -38.22 2.46
CA GLU A 118 -28.87 -38.96 2.04
C GLU A 118 -29.22 -40.45 1.87
N ILE A 119 -28.99 -41.02 0.68
CA ILE A 119 -29.24 -42.44 0.42
C ILE A 119 -27.88 -43.13 0.19
N THR A 120 -27.44 -43.90 1.18
CA THR A 120 -26.19 -44.67 1.14
C THR A 120 -26.41 -45.95 0.35
N ILE A 121 -25.94 -45.95 -0.90
CA ILE A 121 -26.06 -47.07 -1.85
C ILE A 121 -24.87 -48.03 -1.74
N HIS A 122 -25.15 -49.32 -1.84
CA HIS A 122 -24.14 -50.39 -1.87
C HIS A 122 -24.33 -51.29 -3.09
N ALA A 123 -24.11 -50.73 -4.28
CA ALA A 123 -24.33 -51.42 -5.56
C ALA A 123 -23.03 -51.96 -6.16
N ASP A 124 -22.89 -53.29 -6.23
CA ASP A 124 -21.84 -53.95 -7.03
C ASP A 124 -22.46 -54.79 -8.16
N ARG A 125 -22.40 -54.21 -9.36
CA ARG A 125 -22.79 -54.80 -10.64
C ARG A 125 -21.58 -54.98 -11.55
N SER A 126 -20.43 -55.41 -11.01
CA SER A 126 -19.15 -55.54 -11.75
C SER A 126 -19.24 -56.12 -13.17
N ILE A 127 -20.19 -57.04 -13.41
CA ILE A 127 -20.40 -57.73 -14.71
C ILE A 127 -21.65 -57.28 -15.47
N ASN A 128 -22.33 -56.21 -15.03
CA ASN A 128 -23.57 -55.71 -15.62
C ASN A 128 -23.54 -54.18 -15.77
N ASN A 129 -24.26 -53.69 -16.78
CA ASN A 129 -24.41 -52.26 -17.02
C ASN A 129 -25.42 -51.62 -16.06
N ASN A 130 -25.51 -50.30 -16.09
CA ASN A 130 -26.59 -49.51 -15.51
C ASN A 130 -26.67 -49.66 -13.99
N ALA A 131 -25.77 -48.95 -13.29
CA ALA A 131 -25.60 -49.01 -11.84
C ALA A 131 -25.70 -47.61 -11.21
N GLY A 132 -26.28 -47.57 -10.00
CA GLY A 132 -26.62 -46.36 -9.23
C GLY A 132 -27.72 -46.70 -8.22
N LEU A 133 -28.39 -45.68 -7.67
CA LEU A 133 -29.68 -45.87 -6.99
C LEU A 133 -30.72 -46.42 -8.00
N PHE A 134 -30.75 -45.83 -9.20
CA PHE A 134 -31.52 -46.29 -10.36
C PHE A 134 -30.60 -46.88 -11.45
N GLY A 135 -31.09 -47.84 -12.23
CA GLY A 135 -30.36 -48.41 -13.35
C GLY A 135 -30.56 -47.57 -14.61
N ILE A 136 -31.79 -47.54 -15.12
CA ILE A 136 -32.19 -46.70 -16.26
C ILE A 136 -33.39 -45.83 -15.87
N LEU A 137 -33.21 -44.51 -15.89
CA LEU A 137 -34.28 -43.52 -15.86
C LEU A 137 -34.81 -43.32 -17.30
N GLY A 138 -36.07 -43.67 -17.50
CA GLY A 138 -36.80 -43.66 -18.76
C GLY A 138 -37.35 -42.28 -19.14
N SER A 139 -38.09 -42.24 -20.25
CA SER A 139 -38.65 -40.99 -20.76
C SER A 139 -39.79 -40.50 -19.86
N GLY A 140 -39.77 -39.22 -19.48
CA GLY A 140 -40.70 -38.63 -18.51
C GLY A 140 -40.43 -38.97 -17.04
N GLY A 141 -39.53 -39.92 -16.75
CA GLY A 141 -39.17 -40.29 -15.38
C GLY A 141 -38.35 -39.21 -14.69
N GLU A 142 -38.58 -39.03 -13.38
CA GLU A 142 -37.92 -38.00 -12.58
C GLU A 142 -37.36 -38.56 -11.26
N ILE A 143 -36.13 -38.14 -10.93
CA ILE A 143 -35.54 -38.32 -9.59
C ILE A 143 -35.21 -36.94 -9.03
N ARG A 144 -35.79 -36.58 -7.88
CA ARG A 144 -35.61 -35.27 -7.26
C ARG A 144 -35.11 -35.35 -5.81
N ASN A 145 -34.38 -34.33 -5.36
CA ASN A 145 -34.02 -34.08 -3.97
C ASN A 145 -33.24 -35.25 -3.28
N VAL A 146 -32.39 -35.97 -4.01
CA VAL A 146 -31.57 -37.09 -3.47
C VAL A 146 -30.09 -36.69 -3.38
N THR A 147 -29.43 -37.02 -2.25
CA THR A 147 -27.97 -37.09 -2.18
C THR A 147 -27.52 -38.54 -2.08
N THR A 148 -26.78 -39.10 -3.04
CA THR A 148 -26.26 -40.48 -2.93
C THR A 148 -24.93 -40.55 -2.18
N ALA A 149 -24.79 -41.49 -1.26
CA ALA A 149 -23.56 -41.81 -0.53
C ALA A 149 -23.19 -43.30 -0.66
N GLY A 150 -22.11 -43.76 -0.05
CA GLY A 150 -21.65 -45.15 -0.19
C GLY A 150 -20.87 -45.39 -1.49
N SER A 151 -21.26 -46.39 -2.29
CA SER A 151 -20.59 -46.71 -3.56
C SER A 151 -21.50 -47.31 -4.64
N SER A 152 -21.22 -46.93 -5.89
CA SER A 152 -21.87 -47.46 -7.09
C SER A 152 -20.81 -48.04 -8.05
N LYS A 153 -20.91 -49.32 -8.35
CA LYS A 153 -19.94 -50.06 -9.15
C LYS A 153 -20.63 -50.89 -10.21
N GLY A 154 -20.18 -50.81 -11.46
CA GLY A 154 -20.78 -51.48 -12.60
C GLY A 154 -19.78 -51.77 -13.72
N TRP A 155 -20.22 -52.47 -14.76
CA TRP A 155 -19.43 -52.64 -15.99
C TRP A 155 -19.41 -51.35 -16.81
N ASP A 156 -20.58 -50.85 -17.18
CA ASP A 156 -20.76 -49.70 -18.07
C ASP A 156 -22.00 -48.88 -17.68
N SER A 157 -22.02 -47.59 -18.03
CA SER A 157 -23.03 -46.60 -17.62
C SER A 157 -23.30 -46.65 -16.10
N VAL A 158 -22.37 -46.10 -15.33
CA VAL A 158 -22.40 -46.09 -13.85
C VAL A 158 -22.55 -44.66 -13.33
N GLY A 159 -23.55 -44.42 -12.48
CA GLY A 159 -23.77 -43.15 -11.79
C GLY A 159 -24.04 -43.35 -10.29
N GLY A 160 -24.08 -42.25 -9.53
CA GLY A 160 -24.64 -42.25 -8.18
C GLY A 160 -26.16 -42.32 -8.24
N ILE A 161 -26.79 -41.34 -8.88
CA ILE A 161 -28.25 -41.23 -9.04
C ILE A 161 -28.77 -42.32 -9.99
N CYS A 162 -28.27 -42.36 -11.23
CA CYS A 162 -28.67 -43.39 -12.18
C CYS A 162 -27.55 -43.80 -13.15
N GLY A 163 -27.57 -45.05 -13.60
CA GLY A 163 -26.64 -45.54 -14.61
C GLY A 163 -26.83 -44.84 -15.96
N GLN A 164 -28.08 -44.80 -16.44
CA GLN A 164 -28.48 -44.14 -17.68
C GLN A 164 -29.70 -43.24 -17.48
N ALA A 165 -29.69 -42.04 -18.09
CA ALA A 165 -30.83 -41.15 -18.21
C ALA A 165 -31.23 -40.96 -19.69
N CYS A 166 -32.51 -41.22 -19.99
CA CYS A 166 -33.04 -41.21 -21.35
C CYS A 166 -33.63 -39.85 -21.76
N ARG A 167 -34.16 -39.77 -22.98
CA ARG A 167 -34.82 -38.58 -23.53
C ARG A 167 -35.95 -38.11 -22.60
N ASP A 168 -35.96 -36.82 -22.25
CA ASP A 168 -36.96 -36.19 -21.40
C ASP A 168 -37.00 -36.74 -19.95
N ALA A 169 -35.96 -37.48 -19.54
CA ALA A 169 -35.71 -37.85 -18.15
C ALA A 169 -35.20 -36.63 -17.35
N LYS A 170 -35.63 -36.51 -16.09
CA LYS A 170 -35.33 -35.36 -15.21
C LYS A 170 -34.57 -35.78 -13.95
N ILE A 171 -33.55 -35.01 -13.60
CA ILE A 171 -32.78 -35.18 -12.35
C ILE A 171 -32.70 -33.81 -11.67
N VAL A 172 -33.39 -33.66 -10.54
CA VAL A 172 -33.70 -32.35 -9.94
C VAL A 172 -33.09 -32.23 -8.55
N ASN A 173 -32.35 -31.14 -8.26
CA ASN A 173 -31.76 -30.89 -6.93
C ASN A 173 -30.92 -32.07 -6.36
N CYS A 174 -30.34 -32.91 -7.24
CA CYS A 174 -29.63 -34.14 -6.84
C CYS A 174 -28.10 -33.94 -6.74
N ASN A 175 -27.49 -34.67 -5.79
CA ASN A 175 -26.07 -34.55 -5.42
C ASN A 175 -25.41 -35.93 -5.26
N ASN A 176 -24.07 -36.00 -5.37
CA ASN A 176 -23.34 -37.25 -5.12
C ASN A 176 -22.12 -37.11 -4.18
N LYS A 177 -22.08 -38.00 -3.20
CA LYS A 177 -20.96 -38.29 -2.30
C LYS A 177 -20.41 -39.71 -2.47
N ALA A 178 -21.12 -40.59 -3.18
CA ALA A 178 -20.76 -42.00 -3.35
C ALA A 178 -19.54 -42.16 -4.28
N ASP A 179 -18.68 -43.14 -3.99
CA ASP A 179 -17.58 -43.50 -4.89
C ASP A 179 -18.11 -44.32 -6.08
N ILE A 180 -17.84 -43.86 -7.30
CA ILE A 180 -18.37 -44.38 -8.55
C ILE A 180 -17.29 -45.16 -9.31
N THR A 181 -17.57 -46.38 -9.76
CA THR A 181 -16.62 -47.22 -10.52
C THR A 181 -17.25 -47.95 -11.70
N ALA A 182 -16.97 -47.50 -12.92
CA ALA A 182 -17.16 -48.31 -14.12
C ALA A 182 -15.91 -49.15 -14.43
N GLN A 183 -16.09 -50.40 -14.88
CA GLN A 183 -14.98 -51.31 -15.22
C GLN A 183 -14.65 -51.34 -16.71
N GLY A 184 -15.65 -51.20 -17.58
CA GLY A 184 -15.52 -51.22 -19.04
C GLY A 184 -15.74 -49.87 -19.70
N GLY A 185 -16.80 -49.14 -19.34
CA GLY A 185 -17.23 -47.94 -20.07
C GLY A 185 -17.38 -46.67 -19.21
N GLN A 186 -18.54 -45.99 -19.29
CA GLN A 186 -18.70 -44.62 -18.75
C GLN A 186 -19.05 -44.57 -17.26
N ALA A 187 -18.54 -43.53 -16.58
CA ALA A 187 -18.88 -43.22 -15.19
C ALA A 187 -19.10 -41.71 -14.96
N GLY A 188 -20.16 -41.35 -14.23
CA GLY A 188 -20.41 -39.98 -13.78
C GLY A 188 -20.80 -39.90 -12.32
N GLY A 189 -20.55 -38.78 -11.64
CA GLY A 189 -20.99 -38.62 -10.24
C GLY A 189 -22.51 -38.76 -10.07
N LEU A 190 -23.29 -38.13 -10.96
CA LEU A 190 -24.75 -38.28 -11.00
C LEU A 190 -25.17 -39.37 -12.00
N VAL A 191 -24.66 -39.33 -13.23
CA VAL A 191 -25.15 -40.14 -14.35
C VAL A 191 -24.02 -40.76 -15.17
N GLY A 192 -24.08 -42.07 -15.45
CA GLY A 192 -23.13 -42.72 -16.37
C GLY A 192 -23.27 -42.21 -17.81
N TYR A 193 -24.47 -42.37 -18.39
CA TYR A 193 -24.81 -41.90 -19.74
C TYR A 193 -26.14 -41.12 -19.75
N ALA A 194 -26.13 -39.89 -20.25
CA ALA A 194 -27.31 -39.02 -20.36
C ALA A 194 -27.56 -38.63 -21.83
N SER A 195 -28.71 -39.03 -22.39
CA SER A 195 -29.07 -38.73 -23.78
C SER A 195 -30.40 -38.01 -23.85
N ARG A 196 -30.40 -36.73 -24.26
CA ARG A 196 -31.58 -35.84 -24.23
C ARG A 196 -32.29 -35.75 -22.86
N ALA A 197 -31.56 -36.02 -21.78
CA ALA A 197 -32.02 -35.82 -20.41
C ALA A 197 -31.80 -34.37 -19.94
N GLN A 198 -32.47 -33.97 -18.86
CA GLN A 198 -32.33 -32.69 -18.19
C GLN A 198 -31.89 -32.89 -16.74
N ILE A 199 -30.75 -32.30 -16.37
CA ILE A 199 -30.34 -32.11 -14.98
C ILE A 199 -30.66 -30.66 -14.62
N GLU A 200 -31.40 -30.45 -13.54
CA GLU A 200 -31.83 -29.11 -13.11
C GLU A 200 -31.72 -28.95 -11.59
N SER A 201 -31.51 -27.72 -11.11
CA SER A 201 -31.40 -27.46 -9.67
C SER A 201 -31.63 -26.00 -9.32
N ASP A 202 -32.49 -25.78 -8.33
CA ASP A 202 -32.74 -24.48 -7.68
C ASP A 202 -31.56 -24.08 -6.77
N THR A 203 -30.75 -25.05 -6.36
CA THR A 203 -29.60 -24.92 -5.44
C THR A 203 -28.31 -25.43 -6.09
N SER A 204 -27.17 -25.39 -5.39
CA SER A 204 -25.92 -25.89 -5.94
C SER A 204 -25.93 -27.41 -6.21
N ILE A 205 -25.46 -27.84 -7.39
CA ILE A 205 -25.18 -29.25 -7.68
C ILE A 205 -23.73 -29.57 -7.31
N SER A 206 -23.51 -30.70 -6.62
CA SER A 206 -22.18 -31.15 -6.20
C SER A 206 -21.89 -32.63 -6.45
N ASN A 207 -20.61 -32.90 -6.76
CA ASN A 207 -20.00 -34.22 -6.64
C ASN A 207 -18.75 -34.17 -5.75
N THR A 208 -18.76 -34.93 -4.65
CA THR A 208 -17.61 -35.06 -3.74
C THR A 208 -16.99 -36.46 -3.73
N GLY A 209 -17.72 -37.49 -4.20
CA GLY A 209 -17.22 -38.86 -4.33
C GLY A 209 -16.24 -39.02 -5.49
N ALA A 210 -15.32 -39.98 -5.40
CA ALA A 210 -14.37 -40.25 -6.47
C ALA A 210 -15.07 -40.95 -7.64
N VAL A 211 -14.84 -40.48 -8.87
CA VAL A 211 -15.43 -41.08 -10.08
C VAL A 211 -14.32 -41.74 -10.90
N THR A 212 -14.42 -43.05 -11.06
CA THR A 212 -13.46 -43.87 -11.79
C THR A 212 -14.16 -44.61 -12.93
N GLY A 213 -13.62 -44.54 -14.14
CA GLY A 213 -14.13 -45.29 -15.28
C GLY A 213 -13.01 -45.72 -16.21
N THR A 214 -13.35 -46.52 -17.22
CA THR A 214 -12.37 -47.03 -18.20
C THR A 214 -12.46 -46.27 -19.52
N ALA A 215 -13.65 -45.81 -19.92
CA ALA A 215 -13.87 -44.91 -21.05
C ALA A 215 -14.19 -43.47 -20.55
N ASN A 216 -15.43 -43.00 -20.75
CA ASN A 216 -15.78 -41.58 -20.57
C ASN A 216 -16.11 -41.28 -19.10
N VAL A 217 -15.38 -40.37 -18.46
CA VAL A 217 -15.48 -40.13 -17.00
C VAL A 217 -15.71 -38.66 -16.69
N GLY A 218 -16.78 -38.35 -15.96
CA GLY A 218 -17.17 -36.98 -15.59
C GLY A 218 -17.49 -36.82 -14.10
N GLY A 219 -17.23 -35.66 -13.51
CA GLY A 219 -17.66 -35.39 -12.13
C GLY A 219 -19.18 -35.36 -11.95
N LEU A 220 -19.96 -35.03 -12.99
CA LEU A 220 -21.42 -35.15 -13.01
C LEU A 220 -21.90 -36.24 -13.96
N VAL A 221 -21.43 -36.22 -15.21
CA VAL A 221 -21.94 -37.07 -16.30
C VAL A 221 -20.79 -37.71 -17.06
N GLY A 222 -20.76 -39.04 -17.17
CA GLY A 222 -19.70 -39.73 -17.93
C GLY A 222 -19.75 -39.36 -19.41
N GLN A 223 -20.93 -39.49 -20.02
CA GLN A 223 -21.20 -39.11 -21.40
C GLN A 223 -22.56 -38.42 -21.55
N ALA A 224 -22.58 -37.26 -22.20
CA ALA A 224 -23.78 -36.50 -22.56
C ALA A 224 -23.97 -36.46 -24.09
N SER A 225 -25.19 -36.67 -24.59
CA SER A 225 -25.46 -36.70 -26.05
C SER A 225 -26.78 -36.07 -26.50
N GLY A 226 -26.80 -35.63 -27.77
CA GLY A 226 -28.00 -35.39 -28.57
C GLY A 226 -28.89 -34.20 -28.17
N GLY A 227 -28.43 -33.26 -27.36
CA GLY A 227 -29.24 -32.17 -26.80
C GLY A 227 -29.44 -32.19 -25.29
N MET A 228 -28.58 -32.90 -24.55
CA MET A 228 -28.63 -33.00 -23.07
C MET A 228 -28.39 -31.64 -22.39
N LYS A 229 -29.09 -31.37 -21.30
CA LYS A 229 -29.06 -30.06 -20.60
C LYS A 229 -28.70 -30.18 -19.12
N VAL A 230 -27.92 -29.21 -18.64
CA VAL A 230 -27.70 -28.92 -17.21
C VAL A 230 -28.09 -27.46 -16.96
N ILE A 231 -29.03 -27.21 -16.05
CA ILE A 231 -29.57 -25.86 -15.75
C ILE A 231 -29.56 -25.64 -14.23
N VAL A 232 -28.77 -24.70 -13.73
CA VAL A 232 -28.56 -24.53 -12.27
C VAL A 232 -28.66 -23.06 -11.86
N HIS A 233 -29.49 -22.75 -10.85
CA HIS A 233 -29.71 -21.37 -10.38
C HIS A 233 -28.65 -20.88 -9.38
N GLU A 234 -27.89 -21.78 -8.76
CA GLU A 234 -26.67 -21.44 -8.02
C GLU A 234 -25.42 -21.90 -8.79
N GLY A 235 -24.46 -22.54 -8.10
CA GLY A 235 -23.19 -22.99 -8.67
C GLY A 235 -23.12 -24.51 -8.87
N ILE A 236 -22.09 -24.93 -9.59
CA ILE A 236 -21.77 -26.35 -9.82
C ILE A 236 -20.39 -26.64 -9.25
N LEU A 237 -20.25 -27.68 -8.43
CA LEU A 237 -18.97 -28.05 -7.80
C LEU A 237 -18.63 -29.53 -7.97
N ASN A 238 -17.53 -29.83 -8.66
CA ASN A 238 -16.84 -31.10 -8.46
C ASN A 238 -15.63 -30.93 -7.53
N SER A 239 -15.63 -31.65 -6.41
CA SER A 239 -14.44 -31.83 -5.56
C SER A 239 -13.91 -33.26 -5.54
N GLY A 240 -14.67 -34.22 -6.08
CA GLY A 240 -14.27 -35.62 -6.21
C GLY A 240 -13.11 -35.80 -7.21
N ALA A 241 -12.23 -36.77 -6.95
CA ALA A 241 -11.16 -37.10 -7.89
C ALA A 241 -11.72 -37.90 -9.08
N ILE A 242 -11.38 -37.50 -10.31
CA ILE A 242 -11.92 -38.08 -11.55
C ILE A 242 -10.81 -38.80 -12.30
N THR A 243 -10.96 -40.11 -12.51
CA THR A 243 -9.91 -40.98 -13.07
C THR A 243 -10.41 -41.83 -14.24
N ALA A 244 -9.87 -41.57 -15.43
CA ALA A 244 -9.96 -42.48 -16.57
C ALA A 244 -8.80 -43.51 -16.52
N LYS A 245 -9.14 -44.80 -16.42
CA LYS A 245 -8.18 -45.90 -16.30
C LYS A 245 -7.52 -46.31 -17.62
N SER A 246 -8.13 -45.97 -18.75
CA SER A 246 -7.58 -46.27 -20.07
C SER A 246 -7.70 -45.05 -20.98
N SER A 247 -7.62 -45.28 -22.29
CA SER A 247 -7.86 -44.30 -23.35
C SER A 247 -9.34 -43.87 -23.36
N GLY A 248 -9.68 -42.92 -22.48
CA GLY A 248 -11.02 -42.37 -22.30
C GLY A 248 -11.02 -40.84 -22.12
N TYR A 249 -12.12 -40.19 -22.51
CA TYR A 249 -12.30 -38.75 -22.31
C TYR A 249 -12.62 -38.44 -20.84
N VAL A 250 -11.94 -37.45 -20.25
CA VAL A 250 -12.07 -37.17 -18.80
C VAL A 250 -12.34 -35.69 -18.53
N GLY A 251 -13.38 -35.40 -17.74
CA GLY A 251 -13.79 -34.03 -17.41
C GLY A 251 -14.15 -33.88 -15.94
N GLY A 252 -13.85 -32.72 -15.34
CA GLY A 252 -14.32 -32.44 -13.98
C GLY A 252 -15.84 -32.36 -13.84
N LEU A 253 -16.59 -32.19 -14.95
CA LEU A 253 -18.05 -32.26 -14.98
C LEU A 253 -18.56 -33.28 -16.00
N ILE A 254 -18.13 -33.17 -17.26
CA ILE A 254 -18.56 -34.09 -18.34
C ILE A 254 -17.34 -34.67 -19.06
N GLY A 255 -17.26 -36.00 -19.13
CA GLY A 255 -16.18 -36.71 -19.84
C GLY A 255 -16.23 -36.47 -21.35
N TYR A 256 -17.34 -36.88 -21.97
CA TYR A 256 -17.65 -36.62 -23.38
C TYR A 256 -19.00 -35.91 -23.52
N ALA A 257 -19.04 -34.84 -24.31
CA ALA A 257 -20.22 -34.05 -24.59
C ALA A 257 -20.45 -33.92 -26.10
N ASP A 258 -21.67 -34.26 -26.53
CA ASP A 258 -22.18 -34.09 -27.89
C ASP A 258 -23.51 -33.32 -27.84
N LEU A 259 -23.56 -32.15 -28.48
CA LEU A 259 -24.72 -31.25 -28.49
C LEU A 259 -25.24 -30.92 -27.07
N ALA A 260 -24.36 -30.88 -26.07
CA ALA A 260 -24.73 -30.65 -24.68
C ALA A 260 -24.73 -29.14 -24.33
N SER A 261 -25.58 -28.74 -23.40
CA SER A 261 -25.60 -27.36 -22.86
C SER A 261 -25.57 -27.36 -21.34
N ILE A 262 -24.56 -26.71 -20.77
CA ILE A 262 -24.41 -26.48 -19.33
C ILE A 262 -24.56 -24.99 -19.06
N GLN A 263 -25.55 -24.63 -18.25
CA GLN A 263 -25.85 -23.24 -17.91
C GLN A 263 -26.06 -23.10 -16.41
N ALA A 264 -25.23 -22.29 -15.75
CA ALA A 264 -25.37 -21.96 -14.34
C ALA A 264 -25.48 -20.45 -14.14
N ASP A 265 -26.29 -20.00 -13.19
CA ASP A 265 -26.41 -18.58 -12.86
C ASP A 265 -25.29 -18.10 -11.90
N ALA A 266 -24.57 -19.00 -11.23
CA ALA A 266 -23.34 -18.69 -10.48
C ALA A 266 -22.11 -19.50 -10.96
N ASP A 267 -21.08 -19.59 -10.11
CA ASP A 267 -19.79 -20.19 -10.45
C ASP A 267 -19.88 -21.70 -10.79
N ILE A 268 -19.16 -22.11 -11.83
CA ILE A 268 -18.96 -23.52 -12.20
C ILE A 268 -17.50 -23.88 -11.88
N ILE A 269 -17.27 -24.84 -10.97
CA ILE A 269 -15.98 -25.08 -10.34
C ILE A 269 -15.61 -26.57 -10.34
N ASN A 270 -14.39 -26.87 -10.80
CA ASN A 270 -13.68 -28.08 -10.40
C ASN A 270 -12.55 -27.77 -9.40
N THR A 271 -12.52 -28.49 -8.29
CA THR A 271 -11.37 -28.58 -7.37
C THR A 271 -10.80 -29.99 -7.27
N GLY A 272 -11.49 -30.99 -7.83
CA GLY A 272 -11.05 -32.38 -7.84
C GLY A 272 -9.85 -32.58 -8.77
N LYS A 273 -8.94 -33.51 -8.41
CA LYS A 273 -7.86 -33.91 -9.33
C LYS A 273 -8.44 -34.70 -10.49
N ILE A 274 -8.06 -34.33 -11.71
CA ILE A 274 -8.42 -35.02 -12.95
C ILE A 274 -7.21 -35.83 -13.43
N SER A 275 -7.41 -37.09 -13.82
CA SER A 275 -6.32 -37.94 -14.31
C SER A 275 -6.79 -38.92 -15.39
N SER A 276 -5.98 -39.07 -16.45
CA SER A 276 -6.15 -40.14 -17.44
C SER A 276 -4.87 -40.95 -17.57
N MET A 277 -5.00 -42.28 -17.43
CA MET A 277 -3.89 -43.23 -17.51
C MET A 277 -3.73 -43.85 -18.91
N GLY A 278 -4.61 -43.49 -19.87
CA GLY A 278 -4.43 -43.82 -21.28
C GLY A 278 -3.32 -43.00 -21.95
N SER A 279 -2.69 -43.59 -22.97
CA SER A 279 -1.61 -42.98 -23.77
C SER A 279 -2.00 -42.67 -25.22
N ASN A 280 -3.29 -42.82 -25.57
CA ASN A 280 -3.79 -42.70 -26.95
C ASN A 280 -3.86 -41.24 -27.43
N THR A 281 -3.61 -41.05 -28.73
CA THR A 281 -3.32 -39.75 -29.36
C THR A 281 -4.52 -39.12 -30.08
N SER A 282 -5.75 -39.37 -29.62
CA SER A 282 -6.98 -38.81 -30.20
C SER A 282 -8.01 -38.36 -29.15
N MET A 283 -7.52 -37.92 -27.98
CA MET A 283 -8.35 -37.81 -26.77
C MET A 283 -8.17 -36.49 -26.00
N GLY A 284 -9.19 -36.12 -25.22
CA GLY A 284 -9.32 -34.87 -24.49
C GLY A 284 -9.48 -35.06 -22.97
N ALA A 285 -8.76 -34.25 -22.18
CA ALA A 285 -8.85 -34.16 -20.72
C ALA A 285 -9.03 -32.71 -20.29
N GLY A 286 -10.10 -32.41 -19.54
CA GLY A 286 -10.44 -31.05 -19.13
C GLY A 286 -10.76 -30.94 -17.65
N GLY A 287 -10.43 -29.80 -17.04
CA GLY A 287 -10.89 -29.52 -15.68
C GLY A 287 -12.42 -29.34 -15.57
N LEU A 288 -13.15 -29.04 -16.65
CA LEU A 288 -14.62 -29.12 -16.69
C LEU A 288 -15.13 -30.11 -17.77
N ILE A 289 -14.69 -29.98 -19.03
CA ILE A 289 -15.14 -30.80 -20.17
C ILE A 289 -13.97 -31.55 -20.80
N GLY A 290 -14.02 -32.88 -20.85
CA GLY A 290 -12.97 -33.69 -21.48
C GLY A 290 -12.91 -33.51 -22.99
N TYR A 291 -14.01 -33.82 -23.67
CA TYR A 291 -14.18 -33.66 -25.12
C TYR A 291 -15.58 -33.11 -25.41
N GLY A 292 -15.67 -32.02 -26.17
CA GLY A 292 -16.93 -31.36 -26.53
C GLY A 292 -17.09 -31.20 -28.04
N ILE A 293 -18.21 -31.71 -28.58
CA ILE A 293 -18.70 -31.43 -29.94
C ILE A 293 -19.96 -30.57 -29.82
N ASP A 294 -20.00 -29.44 -30.53
CA ASP A 294 -21.17 -28.54 -30.61
C ASP A 294 -21.77 -28.22 -29.21
N THR A 295 -20.88 -28.06 -28.23
CA THR A 295 -21.20 -28.05 -26.79
C THR A 295 -21.02 -26.67 -26.18
N SER A 296 -21.99 -26.23 -25.39
CA SER A 296 -21.99 -24.95 -24.68
C SER A 296 -21.79 -25.10 -23.17
N ILE A 297 -20.89 -24.30 -22.59
CA ILE A 297 -20.72 -24.15 -21.14
C ILE A 297 -20.72 -22.67 -20.76
N ILE A 298 -21.72 -22.26 -19.99
CA ILE A 298 -22.08 -20.86 -19.75
C ILE A 298 -22.29 -20.63 -18.25
N SER A 299 -21.56 -19.67 -17.67
CA SER A 299 -21.85 -19.14 -16.33
C SER A 299 -22.38 -17.70 -16.44
N ARG A 300 -23.70 -17.51 -16.24
CA ARG A 300 -24.41 -16.27 -16.58
C ARG A 300 -24.08 -15.10 -15.65
N ASN A 301 -23.84 -15.35 -14.36
CA ASN A 301 -23.40 -14.32 -13.40
C ASN A 301 -22.18 -14.77 -12.56
N GLY A 302 -21.47 -15.82 -12.96
CA GLY A 302 -20.31 -16.37 -12.24
C GLY A 302 -19.05 -16.51 -13.11
N MET A 303 -18.12 -17.33 -12.63
CA MET A 303 -16.89 -17.72 -13.31
C MET A 303 -16.91 -19.21 -13.70
N LEU A 304 -16.30 -19.56 -14.83
CA LEU A 304 -15.86 -20.94 -15.10
C LEU A 304 -14.47 -21.13 -14.48
N GLN A 305 -14.31 -22.13 -13.60
CA GLN A 305 -13.09 -22.28 -12.80
C GLN A 305 -12.58 -23.72 -12.75
N ASN A 306 -11.28 -23.90 -12.97
CA ASN A 306 -10.56 -25.09 -12.51
C ASN A 306 -9.45 -24.73 -11.53
N LYS A 307 -9.42 -25.47 -10.42
CA LYS A 307 -8.47 -25.34 -9.31
C LYS A 307 -7.75 -26.67 -9.03
N GLY A 308 -8.25 -27.78 -9.57
CA GLY A 308 -7.64 -29.10 -9.46
C GLY A 308 -6.53 -29.32 -10.49
N GLU A 309 -5.56 -30.19 -10.17
CA GLU A 309 -4.55 -30.66 -11.13
C GLU A 309 -5.23 -31.48 -12.24
N VAL A 310 -4.84 -31.25 -13.51
CA VAL A 310 -5.29 -32.03 -14.67
C VAL A 310 -4.07 -32.68 -15.31
N THR A 311 -3.98 -34.02 -15.24
CA THR A 311 -2.80 -34.77 -15.68
C THR A 311 -3.18 -35.94 -16.59
N ALA A 312 -2.80 -35.89 -17.87
CA ALA A 312 -3.19 -36.91 -18.84
C ALA A 312 -2.14 -37.10 -19.96
N ALA A 313 -1.76 -38.35 -20.24
CA ALA A 313 -0.74 -38.68 -21.26
C ALA A 313 -1.29 -38.71 -22.71
N ILE A 314 -2.28 -37.87 -23.00
CA ILE A 314 -3.09 -37.86 -24.23
C ILE A 314 -2.94 -36.56 -25.03
N THR A 315 -3.54 -36.49 -26.22
CA THR A 315 -3.39 -35.35 -27.14
C THR A 315 -3.81 -34.02 -26.52
N SER A 316 -5.07 -33.81 -26.17
CA SER A 316 -5.58 -32.48 -25.82
C SER A 316 -5.85 -32.35 -24.33
N VAL A 317 -5.17 -31.45 -23.62
CA VAL A 317 -5.28 -31.31 -22.17
C VAL A 317 -5.44 -29.84 -21.77
N GLY A 318 -6.49 -29.51 -21.02
CA GLY A 318 -6.79 -28.13 -20.64
C GLY A 318 -7.41 -27.94 -19.25
N GLY A 319 -7.27 -26.74 -18.69
CA GLY A 319 -7.87 -26.42 -17.41
C GLY A 319 -9.41 -26.35 -17.45
N ILE A 320 -10.03 -25.99 -18.56
CA ILE A 320 -11.49 -25.91 -18.70
C ILE A 320 -11.98 -26.95 -19.71
N GLY A 321 -11.49 -26.90 -20.95
CA GLY A 321 -11.80 -27.87 -22.01
C GLY A 321 -10.56 -28.65 -22.44
N GLY A 322 -10.66 -29.97 -22.59
CA GLY A 322 -9.58 -30.78 -23.16
C GLY A 322 -9.47 -30.55 -24.67
N HIS A 323 -10.45 -31.05 -25.42
CA HIS A 323 -10.64 -30.78 -26.84
C HIS A 323 -12.06 -30.25 -27.08
N MET A 324 -12.18 -29.11 -27.75
CA MET A 324 -13.45 -28.45 -28.03
C MET A 324 -13.55 -28.18 -29.53
N THR A 325 -14.67 -28.61 -30.14
CA THR A 325 -14.94 -28.45 -31.57
C THR A 325 -16.42 -28.23 -31.85
N SER A 326 -16.75 -27.59 -32.97
CA SER A 326 -18.10 -27.53 -33.53
C SER A 326 -18.07 -27.90 -35.01
N SER A 327 -19.23 -28.31 -35.54
CA SER A 327 -19.41 -28.67 -36.95
C SER A 327 -19.60 -27.45 -37.88
N ASP A 328 -19.88 -26.27 -37.33
CA ASP A 328 -20.23 -25.05 -38.08
C ASP A 328 -19.55 -23.75 -37.58
N ASN A 329 -18.55 -23.86 -36.70
CA ASN A 329 -17.90 -22.74 -35.98
C ASN A 329 -18.77 -21.97 -34.97
N SER A 330 -20.01 -22.37 -34.68
CA SER A 330 -20.96 -21.54 -33.90
C SER A 330 -21.51 -22.18 -32.61
N ASN A 331 -21.68 -23.50 -32.57
CA ASN A 331 -22.37 -24.15 -31.44
C ASN A 331 -21.45 -24.45 -30.24
N CYS A 332 -20.13 -24.57 -30.45
CA CYS A 332 -19.19 -24.77 -29.35
C CYS A 332 -18.85 -23.44 -28.69
N GLN A 333 -19.21 -23.30 -27.40
CA GLN A 333 -19.19 -22.03 -26.67
C GLN A 333 -18.65 -22.21 -25.25
N ILE A 334 -17.69 -21.35 -24.86
CA ILE A 334 -17.20 -21.21 -23.48
C ILE A 334 -17.43 -19.76 -23.06
N GLN A 335 -18.33 -19.53 -22.10
CA GLN A 335 -18.75 -18.19 -21.69
C GLN A 335 -18.84 -18.05 -20.16
N ALA A 336 -18.38 -16.90 -19.63
CA ALA A 336 -18.60 -16.51 -18.24
C ALA A 336 -18.84 -15.01 -18.11
N ALA A 337 -19.70 -14.56 -17.20
CA ALA A 337 -19.73 -13.14 -16.85
C ALA A 337 -18.40 -12.67 -16.24
N LYS A 338 -17.91 -13.36 -15.20
CA LYS A 338 -16.82 -12.88 -14.34
C LYS A 338 -15.44 -13.49 -14.64
N GLY A 339 -15.32 -14.34 -15.66
CA GLY A 339 -14.05 -14.86 -16.16
C GLY A 339 -14.01 -16.37 -16.34
N VAL A 340 -13.08 -16.82 -17.18
CA VAL A 340 -12.77 -18.23 -17.47
C VAL A 340 -11.36 -18.49 -16.97
N ILE A 341 -11.22 -19.14 -15.80
CA ILE A 341 -9.99 -19.10 -15.00
C ILE A 341 -9.50 -20.50 -14.65
N ASN A 342 -8.26 -20.81 -15.03
CA ASN A 342 -7.52 -21.94 -14.47
C ASN A 342 -6.50 -21.47 -13.42
N THR A 343 -6.45 -22.17 -12.29
CA THR A 343 -5.36 -22.08 -11.29
C THR A 343 -4.76 -23.45 -10.95
N GLY A 344 -5.27 -24.53 -11.56
CA GLY A 344 -4.73 -25.88 -11.39
C GLY A 344 -3.50 -26.12 -12.27
N ARG A 345 -2.56 -26.95 -11.82
CA ARG A 345 -1.44 -27.39 -12.66
C ARG A 345 -1.93 -28.31 -13.77
N ILE A 346 -1.54 -28.05 -15.00
CA ILE A 346 -1.92 -28.83 -16.19
C ILE A 346 -0.70 -29.58 -16.71
N ILE A 347 -0.84 -30.90 -16.91
CA ILE A 347 0.21 -31.77 -17.45
C ILE A 347 -0.38 -32.59 -18.60
N GLY A 348 0.12 -32.37 -19.81
CA GLY A 348 -0.36 -33.02 -21.02
C GLY A 348 0.74 -33.53 -21.93
N LYS A 349 0.35 -34.03 -23.12
CA LYS A 349 1.30 -34.46 -24.15
C LYS A 349 1.38 -33.49 -25.33
N ASN A 350 0.36 -33.44 -26.20
CA ASN A 350 0.49 -32.78 -27.51
C ASN A 350 -0.05 -31.33 -27.51
N SER A 351 -1.37 -31.17 -27.42
CA SER A 351 -2.11 -29.91 -27.41
C SER A 351 -2.43 -29.54 -25.95
N VAL A 352 -1.53 -28.82 -25.28
CA VAL A 352 -1.62 -28.54 -23.83
C VAL A 352 -1.80 -27.05 -23.58
N GLY A 353 -2.90 -26.68 -22.92
CA GLY A 353 -3.22 -25.29 -22.61
C GLY A 353 -3.65 -25.08 -21.17
N GLY A 354 -3.33 -23.93 -20.57
CA GLY A 354 -3.80 -23.61 -19.23
C GLY A 354 -5.33 -23.56 -19.11
N VAL A 355 -6.05 -23.16 -20.17
CA VAL A 355 -7.52 -23.08 -20.20
C VAL A 355 -8.11 -24.08 -21.20
N VAL A 356 -7.57 -24.20 -22.42
CA VAL A 356 -8.02 -25.21 -23.39
C VAL A 356 -6.86 -25.94 -24.05
N GLY A 357 -6.90 -27.27 -24.12
CA GLY A 357 -5.90 -28.05 -24.86
C GLY A 357 -5.96 -27.78 -26.36
N GLU A 358 -7.11 -28.06 -26.97
CA GLU A 358 -7.36 -27.81 -28.39
C GLU A 358 -8.72 -27.13 -28.61
N TYR A 359 -8.73 -26.00 -29.32
CA TYR A 359 -9.92 -25.18 -29.62
C TYR A 359 -10.05 -25.02 -31.14
N ALA A 360 -10.59 -26.05 -31.78
CA ALA A 360 -10.80 -26.11 -33.23
C ALA A 360 -12.24 -25.72 -33.59
N TYR A 361 -12.46 -25.15 -34.78
CA TYR A 361 -13.79 -24.91 -35.36
C TYR A 361 -14.89 -24.44 -34.39
N SER A 362 -14.61 -23.46 -33.51
CA SER A 362 -15.49 -23.05 -32.40
C SER A 362 -15.73 -21.54 -32.35
N ALA A 363 -16.83 -21.13 -31.69
CA ALA A 363 -17.16 -19.72 -31.49
C ALA A 363 -16.12 -19.04 -30.57
N PRO A 364 -16.03 -17.70 -30.52
CA PRO A 364 -15.11 -17.02 -29.60
C PRO A 364 -15.32 -17.49 -28.14
N MET A 365 -14.24 -17.80 -27.42
CA MET A 365 -14.33 -17.90 -25.95
C MET A 365 -14.62 -16.49 -25.40
N THR A 366 -15.62 -16.33 -24.55
CA THR A 366 -16.06 -14.99 -24.12
C THR A 366 -16.05 -14.81 -22.61
N SER A 367 -15.75 -13.59 -22.18
CA SER A 367 -16.12 -13.12 -20.86
C SER A 367 -16.60 -11.67 -20.92
N THR A 368 -17.72 -11.38 -20.23
CA THR A 368 -18.42 -10.10 -20.32
C THR A 368 -17.73 -9.01 -19.49
N ASP A 369 -17.47 -9.31 -18.22
CA ASP A 369 -16.90 -8.40 -17.22
C ASP A 369 -15.51 -8.86 -16.73
N GLY A 370 -15.20 -10.16 -16.88
CA GLY A 370 -13.92 -10.75 -16.54
C GLY A 370 -13.05 -11.09 -17.76
N PHE A 371 -12.07 -11.98 -17.55
CA PHE A 371 -11.03 -12.32 -18.54
C PHE A 371 -10.79 -13.83 -18.61
N ILE A 372 -10.10 -14.26 -19.68
CA ILE A 372 -9.72 -15.66 -19.89
C ILE A 372 -8.28 -15.82 -19.40
N LEU A 373 -8.10 -16.43 -18.23
CA LEU A 373 -6.83 -16.40 -17.51
C LEU A 373 -6.34 -17.79 -17.11
N ASN A 374 -5.06 -18.06 -17.37
CA ASN A 374 -4.33 -19.12 -16.69
C ASN A 374 -3.42 -18.56 -15.59
N LYS A 375 -3.39 -19.24 -14.44
CA LYS A 375 -2.51 -18.97 -13.30
C LYS A 375 -1.84 -20.23 -12.74
N GLY A 376 -2.13 -21.41 -13.29
CA GLY A 376 -1.47 -22.66 -12.93
C GLY A 376 -0.31 -22.97 -13.88
N ALA A 377 0.70 -23.71 -13.43
CA ALA A 377 1.78 -24.15 -14.32
C ALA A 377 1.24 -25.08 -15.41
N VAL A 378 1.77 -24.97 -16.63
CA VAL A 378 1.42 -25.77 -17.81
C VAL A 378 2.66 -26.52 -18.27
N GLU A 379 2.58 -27.85 -18.30
CA GLU A 379 3.68 -28.74 -18.67
C GLU A 379 3.26 -29.67 -19.80
N GLY A 380 4.01 -29.64 -20.91
CA GLY A 380 3.83 -30.55 -22.05
C GLY A 380 5.13 -31.23 -22.47
N ASN A 381 5.02 -32.22 -23.36
CA ASN A 381 6.16 -32.91 -23.95
C ASN A 381 5.91 -33.28 -25.43
N GLY A 382 5.27 -32.36 -26.15
CA GLY A 382 4.80 -32.49 -27.53
C GLY A 382 4.58 -31.11 -28.15
N ASP A 383 3.90 -31.04 -29.30
CA ASP A 383 4.19 -29.95 -30.23
C ASP A 383 3.37 -28.67 -30.06
N ASN A 384 2.32 -28.63 -29.23
CA ASN A 384 1.39 -27.48 -29.18
C ASN A 384 1.11 -27.06 -27.73
N VAL A 385 2.05 -26.33 -27.11
CA VAL A 385 1.99 -26.00 -25.67
C VAL A 385 1.88 -24.49 -25.43
N GLY A 386 0.78 -24.06 -24.83
CA GLY A 386 0.50 -22.65 -24.57
C GLY A 386 0.04 -22.36 -23.15
N GLY A 387 0.38 -21.18 -22.63
CA GLY A 387 -0.06 -20.77 -21.30
C GLY A 387 -1.58 -20.73 -21.11
N VAL A 388 -2.36 -20.49 -22.17
CA VAL A 388 -3.84 -20.45 -22.15
C VAL A 388 -4.45 -21.47 -23.12
N ILE A 389 -3.94 -21.56 -24.36
CA ILE A 389 -4.45 -22.50 -25.38
C ILE A 389 -3.29 -23.32 -25.95
N GLY A 390 -3.40 -24.65 -26.00
CA GLY A 390 -2.40 -25.48 -26.68
C GLY A 390 -2.40 -25.27 -28.18
N ARG A 391 -3.53 -25.59 -28.82
CA ARG A 391 -3.76 -25.40 -30.27
C ARG A 391 -5.06 -24.66 -30.56
N LYS A 392 -5.01 -23.62 -31.40
CA LYS A 392 -6.12 -22.73 -31.74
C LYS A 392 -6.41 -22.80 -33.25
N GLY A 393 -7.37 -23.64 -33.64
CA GLY A 393 -7.80 -23.87 -35.03
C GLY A 393 -9.22 -23.37 -35.31
N SER A 394 -9.64 -22.29 -34.65
CA SER A 394 -10.99 -21.70 -34.77
C SER A 394 -10.91 -20.32 -35.37
N ASN A 395 -11.73 -20.02 -36.39
CA ASN A 395 -11.80 -18.73 -37.10
C ASN A 395 -12.58 -17.65 -36.33
N SER A 396 -12.36 -17.64 -35.02
CA SER A 396 -12.55 -16.54 -34.09
C SER A 396 -11.15 -16.04 -33.68
N ASP A 397 -10.89 -14.87 -33.13
CA ASP A 397 -11.71 -14.09 -32.21
C ASP A 397 -11.18 -12.64 -32.08
N GLY A 398 -11.72 -11.89 -31.11
CA GLY A 398 -11.10 -10.69 -30.52
C GLY A 398 -11.01 -10.83 -28.99
N SER A 399 -10.65 -12.04 -28.53
CA SER A 399 -10.70 -12.45 -27.13
C SER A 399 -9.41 -12.11 -26.39
N LYS A 400 -9.45 -12.22 -25.06
CA LYS A 400 -8.49 -11.57 -24.16
C LYS A 400 -7.84 -12.62 -23.26
N TYR A 401 -6.67 -13.09 -23.68
CA TYR A 401 -6.00 -14.26 -23.11
C TYR A 401 -4.80 -13.85 -22.27
N GLY A 402 -4.84 -14.12 -20.95
CA GLY A 402 -3.76 -13.80 -20.03
C GLY A 402 -3.14 -15.03 -19.39
N ASN A 403 -1.82 -15.21 -19.52
CA ASN A 403 -1.07 -16.21 -18.78
C ASN A 403 -0.25 -15.60 -17.65
N MET A 404 -0.37 -16.20 -16.47
CA MET A 404 0.43 -15.91 -15.27
C MET A 404 1.16 -17.14 -14.71
N GLY A 405 0.94 -18.33 -15.29
CA GLY A 405 1.57 -19.59 -14.85
C GLY A 405 2.78 -19.96 -15.71
N ASP A 406 3.76 -20.63 -15.13
CA ASP A 406 4.95 -21.07 -15.88
C ASP A 406 4.60 -22.11 -16.95
N VAL A 407 5.16 -21.97 -18.14
CA VAL A 407 4.98 -22.86 -19.31
C VAL A 407 6.27 -23.60 -19.58
N THR A 408 6.24 -24.93 -19.48
CA THR A 408 7.38 -25.81 -19.80
C THR A 408 7.04 -26.81 -20.89
N ASN A 409 7.92 -26.96 -21.89
CA ASN A 409 7.76 -27.96 -22.95
C ASN A 409 9.09 -28.66 -23.34
N THR A 410 8.97 -29.78 -24.05
CA THR A 410 10.06 -30.47 -24.75
C THR A 410 9.79 -30.73 -26.24
N GLY A 411 8.62 -30.38 -26.78
CA GLY A 411 8.32 -30.40 -28.21
C GLY A 411 8.40 -29.02 -28.87
N LYS A 412 7.71 -28.86 -29.99
CA LYS A 412 7.64 -27.63 -30.81
C LYS A 412 6.61 -26.61 -30.30
N TYR A 413 6.28 -25.62 -31.14
CA TYR A 413 5.22 -24.60 -31.05
C TYR A 413 4.83 -24.27 -29.60
N THR A 414 5.75 -23.61 -28.89
CA THR A 414 5.60 -23.27 -27.46
C THR A 414 5.41 -21.78 -27.26
N GLY A 415 4.23 -21.37 -26.81
CA GLY A 415 3.91 -19.96 -26.57
C GLY A 415 3.60 -19.64 -25.11
N GLY A 416 3.96 -18.44 -24.69
CA GLY A 416 3.55 -17.92 -23.38
C GLY A 416 2.03 -17.83 -23.19
N VAL A 417 1.24 -17.76 -24.26
CA VAL A 417 -0.23 -17.76 -24.25
C VAL A 417 -0.80 -18.86 -25.14
N ILE A 418 -0.29 -19.03 -26.36
CA ILE A 418 -0.85 -19.97 -27.34
C ILE A 418 0.26 -20.80 -28.01
N GLY A 419 0.16 -22.13 -28.02
CA GLY A 419 1.16 -23.01 -28.62
C GLY A 419 1.23 -22.85 -30.14
N SER A 420 0.20 -23.32 -30.85
CA SER A 420 0.00 -23.01 -32.28
C SER A 420 -1.34 -22.31 -32.55
N TRP A 421 -1.30 -21.30 -33.41
CA TRP A 421 -2.43 -20.54 -33.94
C TRP A 421 -2.59 -20.86 -35.43
N ASP A 422 -3.57 -21.71 -35.72
CA ASP A 422 -3.86 -22.32 -37.02
C ASP A 422 -5.14 -21.68 -37.59
N SER A 423 -5.19 -20.33 -37.65
CA SER A 423 -6.39 -19.59 -38.06
C SER A 423 -6.07 -18.23 -38.65
N ASN A 424 -6.78 -17.86 -39.72
CA ASN A 424 -6.70 -16.59 -40.45
C ASN A 424 -7.33 -15.38 -39.72
N THR A 425 -7.19 -15.33 -38.40
CA THR A 425 -7.76 -14.32 -37.50
C THR A 425 -6.66 -13.55 -36.78
N SER A 426 -7.03 -12.55 -35.97
CA SER A 426 -6.07 -11.72 -35.21
C SER A 426 -6.07 -12.10 -33.72
N LEU A 427 -4.93 -11.95 -33.06
CA LEU A 427 -4.80 -12.06 -31.61
C LEU A 427 -4.67 -10.67 -31.01
N GLU A 428 -5.57 -10.29 -30.10
CA GLU A 428 -5.49 -8.97 -29.48
C GLU A 428 -5.55 -9.02 -27.95
N ASN A 429 -5.12 -7.94 -27.29
CA ASN A 429 -5.37 -7.68 -25.87
C ASN A 429 -4.95 -8.83 -24.92
N SER A 430 -3.82 -9.48 -25.24
CA SER A 430 -3.41 -10.76 -24.64
C SER A 430 -1.97 -10.71 -24.12
N PHE A 431 -1.68 -11.42 -23.02
CA PHE A 431 -0.41 -11.26 -22.32
C PHE A 431 0.17 -12.52 -21.70
N ASN A 432 1.48 -12.54 -21.51
CA ASN A 432 2.16 -13.55 -20.71
C ASN A 432 3.17 -12.96 -19.72
N ILE A 433 2.94 -13.19 -18.42
CA ILE A 433 3.92 -12.93 -17.36
C ILE A 433 4.56 -14.20 -16.77
N GLY A 434 4.07 -15.39 -17.13
CA GLY A 434 4.67 -16.66 -16.74
C GLY A 434 6.01 -16.89 -17.43
N THR A 435 6.92 -17.63 -16.80
CA THR A 435 8.16 -18.01 -17.49
C THR A 435 7.85 -19.01 -18.61
N VAL A 436 8.56 -18.89 -19.73
CA VAL A 436 8.54 -19.89 -20.80
C VAL A 436 9.89 -20.60 -20.77
N LYS A 437 9.86 -21.94 -20.74
CA LYS A 437 11.05 -22.78 -20.66
C LYS A 437 10.90 -23.98 -21.60
N VAL A 438 11.86 -24.16 -22.51
CA VAL A 438 11.85 -25.30 -23.43
C VAL A 438 13.20 -25.99 -23.39
N THR A 439 13.20 -27.34 -23.35
CA THR A 439 14.41 -28.14 -23.09
C THR A 439 14.53 -29.40 -23.96
N GLY A 440 13.79 -29.51 -25.06
CA GLY A 440 13.91 -30.62 -26.02
C GLY A 440 14.88 -30.28 -27.16
N GLU A 441 15.52 -31.30 -27.73
CA GLU A 441 16.46 -31.13 -28.86
C GLU A 441 15.74 -30.73 -30.16
N ASN A 442 14.50 -31.18 -30.35
CA ASN A 442 13.66 -30.86 -31.51
C ASN A 442 12.80 -29.60 -31.31
N ALA A 443 13.06 -28.80 -30.27
CA ALA A 443 12.25 -27.66 -29.91
C ALA A 443 12.45 -26.46 -30.84
N THR A 444 11.52 -26.27 -31.76
CA THR A 444 11.41 -25.08 -32.61
C THR A 444 10.24 -24.20 -32.17
N ASP A 445 10.19 -22.97 -32.70
CA ASP A 445 9.00 -22.10 -32.64
C ASP A 445 8.56 -21.75 -31.22
N VAL A 446 9.44 -21.06 -30.49
CA VAL A 446 9.24 -20.70 -29.07
C VAL A 446 9.06 -19.19 -28.91
N GLY A 447 7.87 -18.75 -28.53
CA GLY A 447 7.50 -17.34 -28.45
C GLY A 447 6.99 -16.88 -27.09
N GLY A 448 7.14 -15.58 -26.84
CA GLY A 448 6.69 -14.88 -25.65
C GLY A 448 5.17 -14.84 -25.49
N VAL A 449 4.42 -14.80 -26.60
CA VAL A 449 2.95 -14.89 -26.63
C VAL A 449 2.50 -16.10 -27.44
N VAL A 450 2.96 -16.28 -28.68
CA VAL A 450 2.56 -17.39 -29.56
C VAL A 450 3.76 -18.22 -30.00
N GLY A 451 3.68 -19.55 -29.95
CA GLY A 451 4.73 -20.44 -30.47
C GLY A 451 4.80 -20.40 -31.99
N LYS A 452 3.79 -20.95 -32.68
CA LYS A 452 3.58 -20.79 -34.13
C LYS A 452 2.32 -19.97 -34.43
N PHE A 453 2.42 -19.01 -35.33
CA PHE A 453 1.31 -18.16 -35.77
C PHE A 453 1.15 -18.21 -37.29
N SER A 454 -0.09 -18.42 -37.75
CA SER A 454 -0.51 -18.27 -39.16
C SER A 454 -1.72 -17.32 -39.32
N GLY A 455 -1.89 -16.41 -38.35
CA GLY A 455 -2.95 -15.41 -38.36
C GLY A 455 -2.58 -14.10 -39.05
N VAL A 456 -3.48 -13.13 -38.95
CA VAL A 456 -3.36 -11.83 -39.63
C VAL A 456 -2.57 -10.85 -38.75
N ASN A 457 -3.17 -10.33 -37.66
CA ASN A 457 -2.53 -9.32 -36.80
C ASN A 457 -2.29 -9.82 -35.38
N ILE A 458 -1.29 -9.25 -34.71
CA ILE A 458 -1.20 -9.26 -33.23
C ILE A 458 -1.15 -7.82 -32.71
N LYS A 459 -2.08 -7.44 -31.82
CA LYS A 459 -2.20 -6.06 -31.28
C LYS A 459 -2.45 -5.99 -29.77
N HIS A 460 -2.01 -4.92 -29.11
CA HIS A 460 -2.29 -4.69 -27.68
C HIS A 460 -1.82 -5.85 -26.78
N CYS A 461 -0.70 -6.48 -27.15
CA CYS A 461 -0.17 -7.65 -26.44
C CYS A 461 1.13 -7.31 -25.71
N TYR A 462 1.44 -8.05 -24.64
CA TYR A 462 2.77 -7.94 -24.03
C TYR A 462 3.27 -9.25 -23.44
N HIS A 463 4.59 -9.39 -23.31
CA HIS A 463 5.16 -10.53 -22.58
C HIS A 463 6.41 -10.17 -21.76
N THR A 464 6.66 -10.98 -20.74
CA THR A 464 7.84 -10.85 -19.87
C THR A 464 8.74 -12.09 -19.96
N THR A 465 9.11 -12.50 -21.17
CA THR A 465 10.04 -13.61 -21.43
C THR A 465 11.28 -13.13 -22.18
N LYS A 466 12.20 -14.04 -22.53
CA LYS A 466 13.40 -13.78 -23.33
C LYS A 466 13.26 -14.14 -24.83
N TYR A 467 12.05 -14.48 -25.26
CA TYR A 467 11.73 -14.99 -26.60
C TYR A 467 10.93 -13.93 -27.38
N PRO A 468 11.03 -13.84 -28.72
CA PRO A 468 10.20 -12.94 -29.54
C PRO A 468 8.69 -13.11 -29.29
N LEU A 469 7.86 -12.10 -29.60
CA LEU A 469 6.39 -12.17 -29.53
C LEU A 469 5.81 -13.48 -30.10
N ILE A 470 6.29 -13.82 -31.29
CA ILE A 470 5.94 -14.98 -32.12
C ILE A 470 7.20 -15.85 -32.25
N GLY A 471 7.08 -17.17 -32.16
CA GLY A 471 8.22 -18.08 -32.20
C GLY A 471 8.68 -18.52 -33.60
N ASN A 472 7.86 -18.37 -34.65
CA ASN A 472 8.11 -18.92 -35.99
C ASN A 472 9.55 -18.67 -36.52
N GLY A 473 10.08 -19.63 -37.27
CA GLY A 473 11.37 -19.53 -37.96
C GLY A 473 11.50 -18.33 -38.91
N GLU A 474 12.74 -17.94 -39.22
CA GLU A 474 13.01 -16.68 -39.94
C GLU A 474 12.45 -16.63 -41.37
N GLU A 475 12.36 -17.78 -42.04
CA GLU A 475 11.79 -17.92 -43.39
C GLU A 475 10.27 -17.63 -43.42
N GLU A 476 9.56 -17.88 -42.32
CA GLU A 476 8.12 -17.62 -42.20
C GLU A 476 7.80 -16.15 -41.84
N LYS A 477 8.82 -15.29 -41.61
CA LYS A 477 8.62 -13.88 -41.20
C LYS A 477 7.87 -13.05 -42.24
N GLU A 478 8.07 -13.34 -43.53
CA GLU A 478 7.44 -12.59 -44.63
C GLU A 478 5.97 -13.01 -44.87
N GLU A 479 5.52 -14.16 -44.33
CA GLU A 479 4.17 -14.69 -44.53
C GLU A 479 3.12 -14.12 -43.56
N ILE A 480 3.54 -13.44 -42.48
CA ILE A 480 2.62 -12.88 -41.46
C ILE A 480 2.09 -11.51 -41.91
N ILE A 481 1.17 -11.53 -42.88
CA ILE A 481 0.62 -10.35 -43.55
C ILE A 481 -0.40 -9.61 -42.65
N GLY A 482 0.09 -8.90 -41.63
CA GLY A 482 -0.76 -8.06 -40.77
C GLY A 482 -0.07 -7.36 -39.59
N LYS A 483 1.00 -6.61 -39.86
CA LYS A 483 1.56 -5.52 -39.02
C LYS A 483 1.27 -5.61 -37.50
N ILE A 484 2.14 -6.32 -36.78
CA ILE A 484 2.22 -6.28 -35.32
C ILE A 484 2.29 -4.81 -34.86
N SER A 485 1.45 -4.45 -33.90
CA SER A 485 1.26 -3.05 -33.52
C SER A 485 0.82 -2.88 -32.07
N ASN A 486 1.40 -1.89 -31.39
CA ASN A 486 1.15 -1.62 -29.96
C ASN A 486 1.40 -2.88 -29.08
N CYS A 487 2.53 -3.56 -29.32
CA CYS A 487 2.94 -4.79 -28.64
C CYS A 487 4.30 -4.60 -27.94
N TYR A 488 4.44 -5.14 -26.73
CA TYR A 488 5.58 -4.83 -25.84
C TYR A 488 6.28 -6.04 -25.22
N CYS A 489 7.61 -5.98 -25.13
CA CYS A 489 8.43 -6.97 -24.44
C CYS A 489 9.36 -6.33 -23.39
N MET A 490 9.67 -7.08 -22.33
CA MET A 490 10.72 -6.66 -21.38
C MET A 490 12.12 -6.78 -22.00
N GLU A 491 13.03 -5.88 -21.63
CA GLU A 491 14.44 -5.79 -22.05
C GLU A 491 15.32 -7.05 -21.93
N LYS A 492 14.80 -8.13 -21.34
CA LYS A 492 15.40 -9.47 -21.36
C LYS A 492 15.10 -10.28 -22.63
N ASN A 493 14.21 -9.80 -23.50
CA ASN A 493 14.05 -10.27 -24.87
C ASN A 493 15.14 -9.59 -25.74
N THR A 494 16.11 -10.38 -26.18
CA THR A 494 17.27 -9.91 -26.97
C THR A 494 17.08 -10.06 -28.48
N SER A 495 15.89 -10.48 -28.92
CA SER A 495 15.54 -10.68 -30.33
C SER A 495 14.02 -10.47 -30.49
N PRO A 496 13.51 -9.23 -30.35
CA PRO A 496 12.10 -8.94 -30.55
C PRO A 496 11.67 -9.22 -31.99
N TRP A 497 10.37 -9.42 -32.20
CA TRP A 497 9.81 -9.48 -33.55
C TRP A 497 9.72 -8.07 -34.17
N ASP A 498 9.63 -7.94 -35.49
CA ASP A 498 9.41 -6.63 -36.11
C ASP A 498 8.04 -6.04 -35.68
N GLY A 499 8.02 -4.75 -35.33
CA GLY A 499 6.88 -4.08 -34.69
C GLY A 499 6.68 -4.38 -33.19
N GLU A 500 7.48 -5.25 -32.56
CA GLU A 500 7.51 -5.44 -31.10
C GLU A 500 8.45 -4.45 -30.41
N ILE A 501 7.95 -3.75 -29.38
CA ILE A 501 8.66 -2.65 -28.73
C ILE A 501 9.26 -3.10 -27.39
N ILE A 502 10.58 -3.09 -27.29
CA ILE A 502 11.29 -3.31 -26.02
C ILE A 502 11.00 -2.16 -25.04
N LYS A 503 10.68 -2.53 -23.79
CA LYS A 503 10.53 -1.62 -22.64
C LYS A 503 11.29 -2.15 -21.43
N THR A 504 11.75 -1.24 -20.58
CA THR A 504 12.49 -1.57 -19.35
C THR A 504 11.54 -2.08 -18.25
N GLU A 505 12.07 -2.82 -17.27
CA GLU A 505 11.30 -3.25 -16.09
C GLU A 505 10.70 -2.04 -15.35
N LYS A 506 11.41 -0.89 -15.33
CA LYS A 506 10.90 0.39 -14.81
C LYS A 506 9.64 0.86 -15.56
N ALA A 507 9.66 0.87 -16.89
CA ALA A 507 8.49 1.23 -17.71
C ALA A 507 7.30 0.29 -17.49
N PHE A 508 7.57 -1.01 -17.28
CA PHE A 508 6.54 -1.98 -16.90
C PHE A 508 5.97 -1.73 -15.49
N MET A 509 6.78 -1.34 -14.50
CA MET A 509 6.32 -1.09 -13.11
C MET A 509 5.64 0.27 -12.88
N GLU A 510 6.04 1.29 -13.63
CA GLU A 510 5.52 2.67 -13.47
C GLU A 510 4.22 2.93 -14.23
N GLY A 511 3.81 2.00 -15.10
CA GLY A 511 2.51 2.05 -15.79
C GLY A 511 2.55 2.59 -17.22
N GLU A 512 3.73 2.92 -17.76
CA GLU A 512 3.87 3.33 -19.17
C GLU A 512 3.23 2.30 -20.10
N VAL A 513 3.59 1.03 -19.95
CA VAL A 513 3.07 -0.05 -20.80
C VAL A 513 1.56 -0.23 -20.62
N ALA A 514 1.05 -0.12 -19.39
CA ALA A 514 -0.38 -0.25 -19.10
C ALA A 514 -1.22 0.90 -19.68
N TYR A 515 -0.65 2.10 -19.73
CA TYR A 515 -1.26 3.24 -20.40
C TYR A 515 -1.25 3.06 -21.93
N LEU A 516 -0.08 2.74 -22.52
CA LEU A 516 0.11 2.64 -23.96
C LEU A 516 -0.69 1.50 -24.61
N LEU A 517 -0.89 0.38 -23.92
CA LEU A 517 -1.70 -0.75 -24.41
C LEU A 517 -3.18 -0.37 -24.69
N ASP A 518 -3.67 0.72 -24.10
CA ASP A 518 -4.98 1.31 -24.42
C ASP A 518 -4.93 2.44 -25.47
N GLY A 519 -3.75 2.74 -26.03
CA GLY A 519 -3.51 3.91 -26.88
C GLY A 519 -3.14 5.17 -26.09
N SER A 520 -2.85 6.28 -26.79
CA SER A 520 -2.36 7.52 -26.17
C SER A 520 -2.94 8.78 -26.80
N GLY A 521 -3.10 9.84 -26.00
CA GLY A 521 -3.73 11.09 -26.44
C GLY A 521 -5.12 10.85 -27.04
N ASP A 522 -5.45 11.55 -28.12
CA ASP A 522 -6.73 11.42 -28.84
C ASP A 522 -6.96 10.04 -29.47
N SER A 523 -5.92 9.20 -29.57
CA SER A 523 -6.01 7.81 -30.06
C SER A 523 -6.31 6.78 -28.96
N ARG A 524 -6.45 7.22 -27.70
CA ARG A 524 -6.68 6.33 -26.56
C ARG A 524 -8.13 5.81 -26.52
N ASN A 525 -8.28 4.52 -26.24
CA ASN A 525 -9.57 3.82 -26.13
C ASN A 525 -10.51 4.51 -25.14
N SER A 526 -11.72 4.84 -25.57
CA SER A 526 -12.76 5.43 -24.71
C SER A 526 -13.26 4.46 -23.63
N LYS A 527 -13.22 3.15 -23.90
CA LYS A 527 -13.37 2.09 -22.91
C LYS A 527 -12.01 1.44 -22.64
N LEU A 528 -11.30 1.98 -21.66
CA LEU A 528 -10.02 1.45 -21.18
C LEU A 528 -10.16 -0.01 -20.75
N LEU A 529 -9.18 -0.82 -21.13
CA LEU A 529 -9.09 -2.24 -20.85
C LEU A 529 -7.90 -2.59 -19.94
N TRP A 530 -6.86 -1.76 -19.99
CA TRP A 530 -5.60 -1.97 -19.29
C TRP A 530 -5.44 -0.98 -18.14
N GLY A 531 -4.85 -1.47 -17.06
CA GLY A 531 -4.58 -0.68 -15.88
C GLY A 531 -3.55 -1.36 -14.99
N GLN A 532 -3.13 -0.68 -13.94
CA GLN A 532 -2.06 -1.12 -13.05
C GLN A 532 -2.12 -0.30 -11.76
N GLU A 533 -2.14 -0.93 -10.58
CA GLU A 533 -2.00 -0.19 -9.31
C GLU A 533 -0.52 0.16 -9.09
N ILE A 534 -0.14 1.40 -9.40
CA ILE A 534 1.25 1.84 -9.50
C ILE A 534 1.97 1.69 -8.15
N GLY A 535 3.16 1.08 -8.17
CA GLY A 535 3.91 0.75 -6.97
C GLY A 535 3.41 -0.50 -6.20
N LYS A 536 2.40 -1.21 -6.72
CA LYS A 536 1.97 -2.54 -6.24
C LYS A 536 2.09 -3.61 -7.34
N ASP A 537 1.51 -3.34 -8.51
CA ASP A 537 1.49 -4.25 -9.64
C ASP A 537 2.75 -4.03 -10.50
N LEU A 538 3.44 -5.11 -10.88
CA LEU A 538 4.75 -5.04 -11.56
C LEU A 538 4.64 -4.97 -13.10
N THR A 539 3.45 -5.20 -13.63
CA THR A 539 3.11 -5.26 -15.06
C THR A 539 1.68 -4.75 -15.25
N PRO A 540 1.25 -4.46 -16.49
CA PRO A 540 -0.16 -4.23 -16.80
C PRO A 540 -1.07 -5.35 -16.30
N VAL A 541 -2.33 -5.01 -16.09
CA VAL A 541 -3.40 -5.90 -15.61
C VAL A 541 -4.67 -5.60 -16.42
N LEU A 542 -5.26 -6.63 -17.03
CA LEU A 542 -6.59 -6.52 -17.63
C LEU A 542 -7.61 -6.12 -16.55
N GLY A 543 -8.34 -5.04 -16.77
CA GLY A 543 -9.28 -4.47 -15.78
C GLY A 543 -8.61 -3.91 -14.52
N GLY A 544 -7.31 -3.59 -14.57
CA GLY A 544 -6.59 -2.96 -13.47
C GLY A 544 -6.97 -1.49 -13.22
N THR A 545 -6.43 -0.89 -12.18
CA THR A 545 -6.64 0.53 -11.85
C THR A 545 -6.17 1.42 -13.01
N THR A 546 -7.02 2.33 -13.49
CA THR A 546 -6.68 3.23 -14.62
C THR A 546 -5.35 3.95 -14.41
N VAL A 547 -4.49 3.91 -15.42
CA VAL A 547 -3.28 4.74 -15.51
C VAL A 547 -3.59 5.98 -16.35
N TYR A 548 -3.08 7.12 -15.90
CA TYR A 548 -3.07 8.41 -16.57
C TYR A 548 -1.61 8.83 -16.83
N GLN A 549 -1.40 9.60 -17.89
CA GLN A 549 -0.09 10.15 -18.27
C GLN A 549 -0.14 11.68 -18.11
N ASP A 550 0.91 12.25 -17.52
CA ASP A 550 1.21 13.68 -17.54
C ASP A 550 2.67 13.83 -17.99
N GLY A 551 2.85 14.09 -19.29
CA GLY A 551 4.16 14.03 -19.97
C GLY A 551 4.88 12.69 -19.82
N SER A 552 5.97 12.67 -19.05
CA SER A 552 6.76 11.46 -18.78
C SER A 552 6.30 10.68 -17.53
N ILE A 553 5.38 11.24 -16.73
CA ILE A 553 4.94 10.68 -15.47
C ILE A 553 3.63 9.89 -15.67
N TYR A 554 3.56 8.71 -15.06
CA TYR A 554 2.40 7.84 -15.09
C TYR A 554 1.87 7.62 -13.67
N SER A 555 0.56 7.73 -13.47
CA SER A 555 -0.05 7.57 -12.13
C SER A 555 -1.50 7.07 -12.18
N ASN A 556 -2.07 6.69 -11.04
CA ASN A 556 -3.49 6.36 -10.91
C ASN A 556 -4.40 7.57 -10.64
N THR A 557 -3.89 8.79 -10.79
CA THR A 557 -4.64 10.04 -10.58
C THR A 557 -4.57 10.93 -11.81
N ASN A 558 -5.72 11.40 -12.29
CA ASN A 558 -5.81 12.41 -13.35
C ASN A 558 -5.52 13.84 -12.80
N ALA A 559 -4.42 13.98 -12.07
CA ALA A 559 -3.97 15.20 -11.43
C ALA A 559 -2.58 15.55 -11.95
N HIS A 560 -2.38 16.79 -12.37
CA HIS A 560 -1.11 17.26 -12.90
C HIS A 560 0.01 17.19 -11.85
N HIS A 561 1.21 16.80 -12.29
CA HIS A 561 2.43 16.94 -11.51
C HIS A 561 3.03 18.32 -11.78
N TYR A 562 3.21 19.11 -10.72
CA TYR A 562 3.84 20.43 -10.76
C TYR A 562 5.15 20.39 -10.00
N ASP A 563 6.09 21.23 -10.43
CA ASP A 563 7.34 21.48 -9.73
C ASP A 563 7.15 22.21 -8.38
N GLU A 564 8.26 22.34 -7.64
CA GLU A 564 8.31 23.10 -6.39
C GLU A 564 8.12 24.61 -6.68
N PRO A 565 7.12 25.29 -6.07
CA PRO A 565 6.80 26.67 -6.38
C PRO A 565 7.97 27.66 -6.22
N GLN A 566 8.12 28.52 -7.22
CA GLN A 566 9.08 29.62 -7.24
C GLN A 566 8.38 30.93 -6.84
N TYR A 567 9.13 31.86 -6.21
CA TYR A 567 8.59 33.12 -5.70
C TYR A 567 9.43 34.32 -6.16
N ALA A 568 8.79 35.27 -6.84
CA ALA A 568 9.41 36.52 -7.30
C ALA A 568 8.84 37.72 -6.54
N TRP A 569 9.70 38.63 -6.06
CA TRP A 569 9.30 39.84 -5.34
C TRP A 569 9.52 41.10 -6.19
N ASP A 570 8.48 41.90 -6.36
CA ASP A 570 8.54 43.24 -6.97
C ASP A 570 8.38 44.31 -5.89
N GLU A 571 9.49 44.95 -5.53
CA GLU A 571 9.51 46.02 -4.51
C GLU A 571 8.81 47.30 -4.97
N SER A 572 8.71 47.55 -6.28
CA SER A 572 8.06 48.74 -6.84
C SER A 572 6.52 48.65 -6.80
N LYS A 573 5.99 47.42 -6.90
CA LYS A 573 4.56 47.12 -6.81
C LYS A 573 4.11 46.59 -5.44
N MET A 574 5.06 46.42 -4.51
CA MET A 574 4.85 45.77 -3.20
C MET A 574 4.21 44.38 -3.32
N SER A 575 4.57 43.60 -4.33
CA SER A 575 3.90 42.34 -4.66
C SER A 575 4.84 41.14 -4.67
N CYS A 576 4.30 39.95 -4.41
CA CYS A 576 4.99 38.68 -4.63
C CYS A 576 4.18 37.82 -5.60
N THR A 577 4.84 37.28 -6.63
CA THR A 577 4.26 36.28 -7.53
C THR A 577 4.80 34.91 -7.16
N ALA A 578 3.91 33.99 -6.79
CA ALA A 578 4.20 32.56 -6.76
C ALA A 578 3.90 31.95 -8.13
N SER A 579 4.72 31.00 -8.58
CA SER A 579 4.53 30.31 -9.86
C SER A 579 5.09 28.89 -9.83
N ARG A 580 4.38 27.94 -10.43
CA ARG A 580 4.81 26.56 -10.65
C ARG A 580 4.44 26.09 -12.04
N ILE A 581 5.21 25.16 -12.60
CA ILE A 581 5.03 24.62 -13.94
C ILE A 581 4.67 23.14 -13.85
N CYS A 582 3.66 22.71 -14.60
CA CYS A 582 3.36 21.29 -14.76
C CYS A 582 4.45 20.63 -15.60
N GLU A 583 5.22 19.71 -15.00
CA GLU A 583 6.31 18.99 -15.66
C GLU A 583 5.83 18.21 -16.91
N GLY A 584 4.55 17.81 -16.92
CA GLY A 584 3.99 16.96 -17.95
C GLY A 584 3.45 17.68 -19.19
N CYS A 585 2.84 18.86 -19.01
CA CYS A 585 2.16 19.59 -20.09
C CYS A 585 2.57 21.07 -20.23
N ASN A 586 3.59 21.53 -19.49
CA ASN A 586 4.06 22.92 -19.43
C ASN A 586 2.98 23.95 -19.02
N LYS A 587 1.83 23.50 -18.50
CA LYS A 587 0.82 24.39 -17.93
C LYS A 587 1.39 25.10 -16.71
N VAL A 588 1.49 26.42 -16.76
CA VAL A 588 1.84 27.26 -15.61
C VAL A 588 0.61 27.41 -14.70
N GLU A 589 0.82 27.37 -13.39
CA GLU A 589 -0.07 27.98 -12.41
C GLU A 589 0.71 29.07 -11.68
N ASP A 590 0.23 30.31 -11.76
CA ASP A 590 0.79 31.47 -11.10
C ASP A 590 -0.27 32.27 -10.33
N GLU A 591 0.16 32.99 -9.30
CA GLU A 591 -0.67 33.87 -8.49
C GLU A 591 0.17 35.04 -7.95
N THR A 592 -0.30 36.27 -8.12
CA THR A 592 0.34 37.48 -7.59
C THR A 592 -0.49 38.07 -6.46
N ASP A 593 0.11 38.16 -5.28
CA ASP A 593 -0.46 38.88 -4.14
C ASP A 593 0.21 40.26 -3.95
N ILE A 594 -0.54 41.23 -3.46
CA ILE A 594 -0.07 42.57 -3.08
C ILE A 594 0.23 42.53 -1.58
N ALA A 595 1.49 42.32 -1.25
CA ALA A 595 1.95 41.99 0.09
C ALA A 595 1.62 43.11 1.10
N ALA A 596 0.84 42.75 2.11
CA ALA A 596 0.63 43.60 3.28
C ALA A 596 1.96 43.87 3.99
N TYR A 597 2.12 45.04 4.62
CA TYR A 597 3.34 45.37 5.35
C TYR A 597 3.09 45.99 6.73
N THR A 598 4.09 45.88 7.58
CA THR A 598 4.20 46.61 8.85
C THR A 598 5.51 47.39 8.87
N GLU A 599 5.51 48.58 9.48
CA GLU A 599 6.68 49.48 9.46
C GLU A 599 7.03 50.01 10.86
N GLU A 600 8.29 49.82 11.23
CA GLU A 600 8.98 50.49 12.33
C GLU A 600 9.67 51.73 11.73
N ALA A 601 9.14 52.93 12.02
CA ALA A 601 9.63 54.17 11.41
C ALA A 601 11.10 54.48 11.79
N ALA A 602 11.86 55.02 10.84
CA ALA A 602 13.23 55.45 11.07
C ALA A 602 13.31 56.68 12.00
N GLY A 603 14.34 56.74 12.84
CA GLY A 603 14.66 57.89 13.70
C GLY A 603 15.83 58.71 13.15
N CYS A 604 16.21 59.77 13.86
CA CYS A 604 17.34 60.63 13.44
C CYS A 604 18.68 59.88 13.39
N GLU A 605 18.91 58.95 14.33
CA GLU A 605 20.16 58.17 14.48
C GLU A 605 19.94 56.65 14.36
N THR A 606 18.69 56.20 14.11
CA THR A 606 18.30 54.79 14.10
C THR A 606 17.58 54.42 12.81
N SER A 607 18.02 53.34 12.14
CA SER A 607 17.34 52.80 10.97
C SER A 607 15.93 52.31 11.32
N GLY A 608 14.99 52.50 10.41
CA GLY A 608 13.67 51.87 10.45
C GLY A 608 13.67 50.51 9.77
N LYS A 609 12.52 49.85 9.74
CA LYS A 609 12.35 48.51 9.16
C LYS A 609 10.92 48.31 8.66
N ARG A 610 10.77 47.74 7.46
CA ARG A 610 9.47 47.35 6.91
C ARG A 610 9.45 45.84 6.63
N ASP A 611 8.51 45.13 7.24
CA ASP A 611 8.27 43.71 6.99
C ASP A 611 7.06 43.54 6.08
N TYR A 612 7.28 43.00 4.89
CA TYR A 612 6.24 42.60 3.93
C TYR A 612 5.84 41.13 4.15
N ARG A 613 4.57 40.81 3.89
CA ARG A 613 3.99 39.47 3.97
C ARG A 613 2.97 39.27 2.85
N ALA A 614 3.18 38.23 2.04
CA ALA A 614 2.30 37.85 0.94
C ALA A 614 1.55 36.55 1.26
N GLU A 615 0.25 36.50 0.96
CA GLU A 615 -0.61 35.30 1.11
C GLU A 615 -1.30 34.95 -0.20
N PHE A 616 -1.28 33.68 -0.56
CA PHE A 616 -1.85 33.15 -1.80
C PHE A 616 -3.13 32.37 -1.50
N ALA A 617 -4.13 32.48 -2.37
CA ALA A 617 -5.38 31.72 -2.28
C ALA A 617 -5.22 30.27 -2.76
N ASN A 618 -4.26 30.00 -3.65
CA ASN A 618 -3.88 28.64 -4.03
C ASN A 618 -3.14 27.95 -2.86
N PRO A 619 -3.71 26.89 -2.25
CA PRO A 619 -3.12 26.23 -1.08
C PRO A 619 -1.84 25.43 -1.39
N ALA A 620 -1.37 25.44 -2.63
CA ALA A 620 -0.06 24.93 -3.02
C ALA A 620 1.09 25.93 -2.81
N PHE A 621 0.80 27.22 -2.60
CA PHE A 621 1.81 28.28 -2.43
C PHE A 621 1.98 28.65 -0.95
N GLU A 622 3.23 28.74 -0.49
CA GLU A 622 3.55 29.08 0.91
C GLU A 622 3.60 30.60 1.11
N VAL A 623 3.06 31.05 2.25
CA VAL A 623 3.10 32.46 2.70
C VAL A 623 4.53 32.98 2.74
N GLN A 624 4.84 34.00 1.95
CA GLN A 624 6.18 34.59 1.88
C GLN A 624 6.30 35.82 2.78
N THR A 625 7.49 36.07 3.32
CA THR A 625 7.81 37.28 4.11
C THR A 625 9.17 37.86 3.72
N LYS A 626 9.28 39.19 3.69
CA LYS A 626 10.51 39.90 3.32
C LYS A 626 10.71 41.18 4.14
N THR A 627 11.86 41.31 4.77
CA THR A 627 12.27 42.52 5.51
C THR A 627 13.08 43.46 4.63
N VAL A 628 12.79 44.76 4.70
CA VAL A 628 13.59 45.85 4.12
C VAL A 628 13.98 46.84 5.23
N ILE A 629 15.23 47.29 5.26
CA ILE A 629 15.72 48.28 6.23
C ILE A 629 15.57 49.69 5.65
N LEU A 630 15.08 50.63 6.47
CA LEU A 630 14.89 52.03 6.11
C LEU A 630 16.01 52.88 6.73
N ASN A 631 16.61 53.77 5.94
CA ASN A 631 17.74 54.59 6.39
C ASN A 631 17.33 55.60 7.49
N PRO A 632 18.24 55.97 8.42
CA PRO A 632 17.99 57.02 9.41
C PRO A 632 17.64 58.36 8.77
N LEU A 633 16.78 59.15 9.42
CA LEU A 633 16.22 60.39 8.88
C LEU A 633 17.10 61.64 9.07
N GLY A 634 18.21 61.53 9.80
CA GLY A 634 19.09 62.65 10.15
C GLY A 634 18.49 63.64 11.15
N HIS A 635 19.31 64.60 11.58
CA HIS A 635 18.90 65.71 12.46
C HIS A 635 18.40 66.92 11.67
N ASP A 636 17.56 67.71 12.33
CA ASP A 636 16.80 68.84 11.78
C ASP A 636 16.72 69.89 12.88
N TYR A 637 17.73 70.76 12.97
CA TYR A 637 17.88 71.74 14.06
C TYR A 637 17.03 72.99 13.83
N ASP A 638 16.57 73.62 14.90
CA ASP A 638 16.00 74.96 14.88
C ASP A 638 17.08 76.06 14.83
N GLU A 639 16.65 77.32 14.92
CA GLU A 639 17.50 78.50 14.78
C GLU A 639 18.36 78.74 16.03
N SER A 640 19.65 79.02 15.80
CA SER A 640 20.64 79.21 16.86
C SER A 640 20.35 80.46 17.71
N GLN A 641 20.33 80.30 19.04
CA GLN A 641 20.10 81.38 20.01
C GLN A 641 21.37 81.69 20.81
N TYR A 642 21.55 82.97 21.16
CA TYR A 642 22.78 83.51 21.77
C TYR A 642 22.50 84.25 23.09
N ALA A 643 23.30 83.98 24.13
CA ALA A 643 23.21 84.64 25.42
C ALA A 643 24.59 85.12 25.90
N TRP A 644 24.68 86.36 26.39
CA TRP A 644 25.93 87.01 26.81
C TRP A 644 26.02 87.14 28.34
N ASN A 645 27.16 86.78 28.94
CA ASN A 645 27.50 87.06 30.34
C ASN A 645 28.60 88.13 30.40
N GLU A 646 28.26 89.30 30.95
CA GLU A 646 29.19 90.44 31.04
C GLU A 646 30.26 90.25 32.12
N SER A 647 29.91 89.64 33.25
CA SER A 647 30.83 89.39 34.38
C SER A 647 31.86 88.30 34.09
N GLU A 648 31.53 87.31 33.25
CA GLU A 648 32.43 86.23 32.84
C GLU A 648 33.05 86.46 31.46
N MET A 649 32.70 87.57 30.79
CA MET A 649 33.12 87.91 29.43
C MET A 649 32.89 86.77 28.43
N SER A 650 31.70 86.16 28.43
CA SER A 650 31.40 84.97 27.64
C SER A 650 30.09 85.08 26.85
N CYS A 651 29.98 84.26 25.80
CA CYS A 651 28.75 84.09 25.02
C CYS A 651 28.45 82.60 24.83
N THR A 652 27.20 82.20 25.03
CA THR A 652 26.69 80.85 24.80
C THR A 652 25.80 80.84 23.56
N ALA A 653 26.08 79.97 22.60
CA ALA A 653 25.20 79.62 21.49
C ALA A 653 24.50 78.28 21.75
N SER A 654 23.28 78.12 21.26
CA SER A 654 22.49 76.87 21.43
C SER A 654 21.46 76.66 20.33
N ARG A 655 21.18 75.39 19.98
CA ARG A 655 20.12 74.97 19.04
C ARG A 655 19.62 73.55 19.38
N ILE A 656 18.39 73.20 18.99
CA ILE A 656 17.72 71.95 19.33
C ILE A 656 17.17 71.24 18.08
N CYS A 657 17.37 69.93 18.00
CA CYS A 657 16.81 69.12 16.91
C CYS A 657 15.28 69.05 17.07
N LYS A 658 14.55 69.65 16.12
CA LYS A 658 13.07 69.70 16.09
C LYS A 658 12.44 68.31 16.24
N ARG A 659 13.10 67.28 15.69
CA ARG A 659 12.65 65.87 15.69
C ARG A 659 12.96 65.15 17.00
N CYS A 660 14.23 65.02 17.39
CA CYS A 660 14.66 64.19 18.53
C CYS A 660 14.90 64.96 19.84
N LYS A 661 14.75 66.29 19.84
CA LYS A 661 14.95 67.21 20.99
C LYS A 661 16.36 67.21 21.61
N LYS A 662 17.34 66.62 20.92
CA LYS A 662 18.77 66.70 21.24
C LYS A 662 19.26 68.14 21.03
N ALA A 663 19.89 68.73 22.05
CA ALA A 663 20.45 70.08 22.00
C ALA A 663 21.95 70.04 21.66
N GLU A 664 22.40 71.02 20.88
CA GLU A 664 23.82 71.38 20.71
C GLU A 664 24.02 72.76 21.34
N ASN A 665 24.98 72.88 22.26
CA ASN A 665 25.32 74.13 22.94
C ASN A 665 26.84 74.32 22.88
N GLU A 666 27.30 75.57 22.72
CA GLU A 666 28.71 75.93 22.84
C GLU A 666 28.85 77.24 23.63
N THR A 667 29.86 77.38 24.48
CA THR A 667 30.13 78.61 25.23
C THR A 667 31.58 79.00 25.09
N VAL A 668 31.82 80.26 24.73
CA VAL A 668 33.15 80.79 24.41
C VAL A 668 33.42 82.08 25.18
N THR A 669 34.66 82.28 25.61
CA THR A 669 35.12 83.55 26.17
C THR A 669 35.35 84.56 25.04
N ALA A 670 34.79 85.75 25.18
CA ALA A 670 34.89 86.82 24.20
C ALA A 670 36.23 87.57 24.33
N THR A 671 36.84 87.83 23.17
CA THR A 671 37.98 88.74 23.03
C THR A 671 37.50 90.19 23.04
N TYR A 672 38.39 91.16 23.31
CA TYR A 672 38.02 92.59 23.25
C TYR A 672 39.16 93.51 22.79
N THR A 673 38.79 94.70 22.31
CA THR A 673 39.67 95.85 22.02
C THR A 673 39.20 97.08 22.79
N GLU A 674 40.13 97.98 23.17
CA GLU A 674 39.85 99.11 24.06
C GLU A 674 40.58 100.40 23.66
N GLU A 675 39.83 101.51 23.65
CA GLU A 675 40.34 102.88 23.59
C GLU A 675 40.31 103.51 24.99
N LYS A 676 41.46 103.98 25.47
CA LYS A 676 41.61 104.52 26.83
C LYS A 676 41.04 105.94 26.96
N ALA A 677 40.40 106.20 28.10
CA ALA A 677 39.97 107.53 28.50
C ALA A 677 41.17 108.44 28.85
N GLY A 678 41.00 109.75 28.70
CA GLY A 678 41.96 110.80 29.09
C GLY A 678 41.44 111.68 30.21
N CYS A 679 42.19 112.72 30.57
CA CYS A 679 41.80 113.66 31.65
C CYS A 679 40.44 114.33 31.39
N GLU A 680 40.11 114.62 30.14
CA GLU A 680 38.87 115.30 29.72
C GLU A 680 38.09 114.54 28.62
N THR A 681 38.44 113.27 28.34
CA THR A 681 37.87 112.47 27.25
C THR A 681 37.49 111.04 27.67
N SER A 682 36.35 110.55 27.17
CA SER A 682 35.84 109.19 27.41
C SER A 682 36.56 108.13 26.57
N GLY A 683 36.47 106.87 27.00
CA GLY A 683 37.01 105.69 26.29
C GLY A 683 35.92 104.72 25.83
N LYS A 684 36.30 103.61 25.19
CA LYS A 684 35.37 102.59 24.66
C LYS A 684 35.98 101.19 24.67
N ARG A 685 35.16 100.13 24.80
CA ARG A 685 35.56 98.73 24.67
C ARG A 685 34.58 97.95 23.78
N ASP A 686 35.10 97.20 22.80
CA ASP A 686 34.34 96.31 21.92
C ASP A 686 34.69 94.85 22.17
N TYR A 687 33.69 93.97 22.27
CA TYR A 687 33.79 92.54 22.53
C TYR A 687 33.40 91.71 21.30
N ARG A 688 34.04 90.54 21.12
CA ARG A 688 33.82 89.61 20.00
C ARG A 688 33.95 88.13 20.42
N ALA A 689 32.94 87.33 20.10
CA ALA A 689 32.85 85.90 20.40
C ALA A 689 32.72 85.06 19.11
N GLU A 690 33.62 84.09 18.94
CA GLU A 690 33.62 83.12 17.82
C GLU A 690 33.43 81.70 18.33
N PHE A 691 32.62 80.91 17.64
CA PHE A 691 32.31 79.52 17.99
C PHE A 691 33.06 78.54 17.07
N ALA A 692 33.46 77.39 17.60
CA ALA A 692 34.13 76.33 16.85
C ALA A 692 33.14 75.45 16.07
N ASN A 693 31.87 75.37 16.50
CA ASN A 693 30.80 74.79 15.71
C ASN A 693 30.41 75.74 14.56
N PRO A 694 30.63 75.39 13.28
CA PRO A 694 30.37 76.28 12.14
C PRO A 694 28.87 76.57 11.92
N ALA A 695 27.96 75.99 12.71
CA ALA A 695 26.54 76.33 12.73
C ALA A 695 26.18 77.48 13.70
N PHE A 696 27.17 78.08 14.38
CA PHE A 696 26.97 79.21 15.28
C PHE A 696 27.71 80.46 14.77
N GLU A 697 26.93 81.48 14.39
CA GLU A 697 27.44 82.78 13.93
C GLU A 697 28.21 83.58 15.00
N VAL A 698 29.21 84.32 14.53
CA VAL A 698 30.07 85.21 15.33
C VAL A 698 29.28 86.39 15.90
N GLN A 699 29.44 86.68 17.20
CA GLN A 699 28.71 87.74 17.91
C GLN A 699 29.64 88.88 18.36
N THR A 700 29.12 90.12 18.44
CA THR A 700 29.86 91.31 18.91
C THR A 700 29.01 92.23 19.80
N LYS A 701 29.65 93.04 20.67
CA LYS A 701 28.98 93.96 21.62
C LYS A 701 29.90 95.10 22.09
N THR A 702 29.36 96.31 22.31
CA THR A 702 30.13 97.54 22.65
C THR A 702 29.75 98.10 24.03
N VAL A 703 30.72 98.68 24.76
CA VAL A 703 30.57 99.37 26.06
C VAL A 703 31.42 100.66 26.10
N THR A 704 31.01 101.68 26.86
CA THR A 704 31.69 103.01 26.96
C THR A 704 32.32 103.21 28.35
N LEU A 705 33.42 104.00 28.42
CA LEU A 705 34.22 104.26 29.63
C LEU A 705 34.34 105.77 29.91
N ASN A 706 34.45 106.18 31.18
CA ASN A 706 34.38 107.60 31.61
C ASN A 706 35.76 108.32 31.67
N PRO A 707 35.80 109.68 31.61
CA PRO A 707 37.03 110.49 31.75
C PRO A 707 37.69 110.46 33.14
N LEU A 708 38.96 110.91 33.22
CA LEU A 708 39.85 110.69 34.37
C LEU A 708 40.17 111.91 35.28
N GLY A 709 39.99 113.15 34.82
CA GLY A 709 40.21 114.38 35.62
C GLY A 709 41.67 114.81 35.85
N HIS A 710 41.86 115.78 36.74
CA HIS A 710 43.17 116.28 37.22
C HIS A 710 43.43 115.79 38.65
N ASP A 711 44.65 115.31 38.93
CA ASP A 711 45.01 114.70 40.22
C ASP A 711 46.37 115.19 40.74
N THR A 712 46.44 115.50 42.04
CA THR A 712 47.68 115.75 42.82
C THR A 712 47.83 114.78 43.99
N THR A 713 46.97 113.77 44.11
CA THR A 713 47.14 112.63 45.02
C THR A 713 48.44 111.92 44.65
N ASP A 714 49.24 111.55 45.65
CA ASP A 714 50.60 110.99 45.50
C ASP A 714 51.66 111.94 44.88
N ALA A 715 51.33 113.19 44.53
CA ALA A 715 52.31 114.14 44.00
C ALA A 715 53.30 114.58 45.09
N VAL A 716 54.57 114.23 44.91
CA VAL A 716 55.66 114.50 45.87
C VAL A 716 56.03 115.98 45.87
N TRP A 717 56.29 116.53 47.06
CA TRP A 717 56.80 117.89 47.25
C TRP A 717 58.19 118.07 46.62
N SER A 718 58.24 118.78 45.48
CA SER A 718 59.45 119.39 44.95
C SER A 718 59.89 120.54 45.86
N LYS A 719 61.20 120.77 46.03
CA LYS A 719 61.74 121.70 47.05
C LYS A 719 63.13 122.22 46.69
N ASP A 720 63.42 123.44 47.12
CA ASP A 720 64.75 124.06 47.11
C ASP A 720 65.13 124.60 48.51
N GLU A 721 66.16 125.44 48.60
CA GLU A 721 66.64 126.05 49.85
C GLU A 721 65.65 127.03 50.51
N LYS A 722 64.62 127.49 49.79
CA LYS A 722 63.66 128.51 50.22
C LYS A 722 62.22 127.99 50.26
N VAL A 723 61.77 127.26 49.24
CA VAL A 723 60.36 126.90 49.03
C VAL A 723 60.15 125.43 48.62
N HIS A 724 58.88 125.00 48.62
CA HIS A 724 58.42 123.72 48.10
C HIS A 724 57.09 123.85 47.32
N TRP A 725 56.85 122.96 46.34
CA TRP A 725 55.63 122.90 45.51
C TRP A 725 55.26 121.47 45.03
N LYS A 726 54.07 121.29 44.42
CA LYS A 726 53.63 120.04 43.76
C LYS A 726 53.37 120.20 42.26
N GLU A 727 53.35 119.08 41.54
CA GLU A 727 53.04 119.01 40.10
C GLU A 727 51.96 117.96 39.81
N CYS A 728 51.19 118.15 38.73
CA CYS A 728 50.06 117.27 38.40
C CYS A 728 50.52 115.86 37.98
N LYS A 729 49.94 114.83 38.59
CA LYS A 729 50.32 113.41 38.41
C LYS A 729 50.07 112.86 37.00
N ASN A 730 49.12 113.44 36.27
CA ASN A 730 48.80 113.07 34.88
C ASN A 730 49.73 113.78 33.86
N GLU A 731 50.98 114.04 34.26
CA GLU A 731 52.10 114.62 33.48
C GLU A 731 51.82 115.92 32.68
N CYS A 732 50.73 116.63 33.00
CA CYS A 732 50.28 117.81 32.22
C CYS A 732 51.01 119.13 32.55
N GLY A 733 52.15 119.09 33.25
CA GLY A 733 53.08 120.22 33.40
C GLY A 733 52.63 121.40 34.30
N LYS A 734 51.48 121.33 34.97
CA LYS A 734 51.04 122.38 35.92
C LYS A 734 51.69 122.21 37.31
N LYS A 735 52.32 123.28 37.81
CA LYS A 735 52.73 123.45 39.21
C LYS A 735 51.58 124.01 40.06
N LEU A 736 51.43 123.53 41.29
CA LEU A 736 50.36 123.87 42.24
C LEU A 736 50.94 123.90 43.68
N GLU A 737 50.26 124.59 44.60
CA GLU A 737 50.57 124.65 46.05
C GLU A 737 52.03 125.05 46.37
N GLN A 738 52.42 126.33 46.51
CA GLN A 738 53.83 126.73 46.77
C GLN A 738 54.03 127.52 48.09
N ALA A 739 55.00 127.12 48.95
CA ALA A 739 55.24 127.72 50.29
C ALA A 739 56.70 127.54 50.83
N GLU A 740 57.03 128.19 51.97
CA GLU A 740 58.35 128.14 52.67
C GLU A 740 58.42 127.07 53.81
N HIS A 741 59.62 126.77 54.35
CA HIS A 741 59.91 125.60 55.21
C HIS A 741 59.69 125.76 56.74
N THR A 742 59.53 124.65 57.49
CA THR A 742 59.34 124.62 58.98
C THR A 742 59.70 123.24 59.58
N PHE A 743 60.33 123.11 60.76
CA PHE A 743 61.05 121.89 61.24
C PHE A 743 60.50 121.14 62.49
N LYS A 744 60.85 119.85 62.66
CA LYS A 744 60.44 118.87 63.73
C LYS A 744 61.50 117.76 63.97
N THR A 745 61.27 116.80 64.88
CA THR A 745 62.19 115.66 65.22
C THR A 745 61.60 114.26 64.85
N VAL A 746 62.45 113.24 64.62
CA VAL A 746 62.20 111.95 63.91
C VAL A 746 63.03 110.77 64.51
N ILE A 747 62.66 109.51 64.25
CA ILE A 747 63.34 108.27 64.68
C ILE A 747 63.67 107.34 63.45
N ASP A 748 64.93 107.34 62.98
CA ASP A 748 65.53 106.70 61.77
C ASP A 748 65.58 105.17 61.59
N ARG A 749 65.65 104.33 62.63
CA ARG A 749 65.78 102.84 62.51
C ARG A 749 65.11 102.23 63.76
N GLN A 750 64.94 100.91 63.84
CA GLN A 750 64.50 100.23 65.08
C GLN A 750 65.07 98.80 65.11
N ALA A 751 64.22 97.78 65.10
CA ALA A 751 64.52 96.49 65.68
C ALA A 751 65.10 95.40 64.73
N THR A 752 66.32 94.86 64.98
CA THR A 752 66.97 93.71 64.28
C THR A 752 67.75 92.71 65.18
N GLU A 753 67.43 91.40 65.12
CA GLU A 753 68.05 90.26 65.85
C GLU A 753 68.26 90.38 67.39
N SER A 754 69.17 91.26 67.81
CA SER A 754 69.66 91.48 69.17
C SER A 754 70.39 92.84 69.31
N ILE A 755 70.09 93.83 68.41
CA ILE A 755 70.95 95.00 68.15
C ILE A 755 70.24 96.39 68.00
N GLU A 756 69.96 96.94 66.79
CA GLU A 756 70.32 98.36 66.48
C GLU A 756 69.40 99.28 65.57
N GLY A 757 69.00 100.52 65.99
CA GLY A 757 68.03 101.44 65.33
C GLY A 757 67.31 102.71 65.98
N SER A 758 67.21 103.86 65.28
CA SER A 758 67.96 105.13 65.41
C SER A 758 67.11 106.49 65.36
N SER A 759 67.59 107.78 65.50
CA SER A 759 66.82 109.11 65.47
C SER A 759 67.47 110.49 65.00
N HIS A 760 66.69 111.53 64.50
CA HIS A 760 67.14 112.86 63.91
C HIS A 760 66.12 114.07 63.82
N GLU A 761 66.39 115.23 63.15
CA GLU A 761 65.41 116.36 62.86
C GLU A 761 65.11 116.68 61.36
N GLU A 762 63.83 116.90 60.97
CA GLU A 762 63.39 117.19 59.58
C GLU A 762 62.38 118.34 59.35
N CYS A 763 62.27 118.86 58.12
CA CYS A 763 61.17 119.76 57.69
C CYS A 763 59.80 119.05 57.71
N SER A 764 58.86 119.60 58.49
CA SER A 764 57.52 119.08 58.77
C SER A 764 56.58 118.94 57.56
N VAL A 765 56.80 119.72 56.48
CA VAL A 765 55.97 119.66 55.26
C VAL A 765 56.66 118.90 54.13
N CYS A 766 57.95 119.13 53.89
CA CYS A 766 58.67 118.64 52.70
C CYS A 766 59.85 117.67 52.97
N GLY A 767 60.26 117.44 54.23
CA GLY A 767 61.32 116.48 54.63
C GLY A 767 62.77 116.85 54.24
N TYR A 768 63.49 117.59 55.09
CA TYR A 768 64.90 118.02 54.92
C TYR A 768 65.64 117.91 56.31
N GLN A 769 66.80 117.19 56.49
CA GLN A 769 67.09 116.17 57.61
C GLN A 769 68.51 116.03 58.38
N LYS A 770 68.77 114.98 59.31
CA LYS A 770 69.95 114.59 60.29
C LYS A 770 70.22 113.02 60.75
N ALA A 771 70.78 112.53 61.96
CA ALA A 771 71.12 111.05 62.40
C ALA A 771 71.34 110.52 63.96
N ALA A 772 71.65 109.19 64.37
CA ALA A 772 70.78 108.12 65.13
C ALA A 772 71.26 106.65 65.90
N VAL A 773 70.55 105.84 66.88
CA VAL A 773 70.59 104.26 67.41
C VAL A 773 69.28 103.49 68.18
N VAL A 774 68.73 102.18 68.50
CA VAL A 774 68.77 100.56 68.78
C VAL A 774 67.56 99.39 68.36
N ILE A 775 67.48 97.96 68.61
CA ILE A 775 66.41 96.70 68.63
C ILE A 775 66.37 95.14 67.84
N PRO A 776 65.34 94.06 67.70
CA PRO A 776 65.17 92.54 66.99
C PRO A 776 64.20 91.81 65.72
N VAL A 777 64.29 90.53 64.99
CA VAL A 777 63.36 89.66 63.87
C VAL A 777 63.34 87.98 63.40
N ILE A 778 62.63 87.24 62.31
CA ILE A 778 62.36 85.63 61.87
C ILE A 778 61.79 84.88 60.38
N LYS A 779 61.65 83.46 59.97
CA LYS A 779 61.03 82.63 58.64
C LYS A 779 60.70 80.93 58.30
N LYS A 780 60.26 80.24 57.07
CA LYS A 780 59.75 78.69 56.61
C LYS A 780 59.68 78.00 55.02
N GLU A 781 59.22 76.82 54.22
CA GLU A 781 58.53 75.32 53.97
C GLU A 781 58.45 74.53 52.40
N GLU A 782 57.98 73.33 51.63
CA GLU A 782 57.50 71.74 51.37
C GLU A 782 57.35 71.01 49.78
N THR A 783 56.90 69.82 48.99
CA THR A 783 56.20 68.31 48.70
C THR A 783 56.44 67.39 47.25
N THR A 784 55.96 66.22 46.43
CA THR A 784 55.03 64.88 46.02
C THR A 784 55.47 63.71 44.80
N ASN A 785 54.99 62.61 43.93
CA ASN A 785 53.87 61.54 43.30
C ASN A 785 54.31 60.28 42.16
N ARG A 786 53.83 59.17 41.28
CA ARG A 786 52.74 58.06 40.64
C ARG A 786 53.20 56.77 39.57
N GLN A 787 52.70 55.70 38.68
CA GLN A 787 51.53 54.73 37.98
C GLN A 787 51.78 53.39 36.86
N PRO A 788 50.89 52.33 36.33
CA PRO A 788 51.06 50.96 35.42
C PRO A 788 50.05 50.18 34.21
N PHE A 789 50.16 48.87 33.55
CA PHE A 789 49.37 48.08 32.29
C PHE A 789 49.26 46.39 31.86
N ASP A 790 48.69 45.73 30.67
CA ASP A 790 48.28 44.18 30.15
C ASP A 790 48.28 43.58 28.52
N SER A 791 47.88 42.44 27.68
CA SER A 791 47.08 41.03 27.34
C SER A 791 47.48 39.99 26.02
N SER A 792 46.99 38.88 25.18
CA SER A 792 45.90 37.77 24.61
C SER A 792 46.35 36.42 23.65
N LYS A 793 45.83 35.39 22.73
CA LYS A 793 44.65 34.63 21.85
C LYS A 793 44.86 33.24 20.82
N ASN A 794 43.88 32.32 20.24
CA ASN A 794 43.74 31.21 18.98
C ASN A 794 43.26 29.56 19.03
N ASP A 795 42.92 28.44 18.14
CA ASP A 795 42.64 27.73 16.68
C ASP A 795 41.99 26.14 16.57
N GLN A 796 41.67 25.05 15.63
CA GLN A 796 41.51 24.41 14.14
C GLN A 796 40.74 22.90 13.76
N THR A 797 40.78 22.06 12.55
CA THR A 797 39.89 20.79 11.97
C THR A 797 40.47 19.48 11.04
N THR A 798 40.00 18.38 10.19
CA THR A 798 38.85 17.56 9.35
C THR A 798 39.09 16.05 8.56
N THR A 799 38.16 15.07 7.98
CA THR A 799 38.18 13.95 6.75
C THR A 799 37.46 12.39 6.65
N ASP A 800 37.20 11.55 5.48
CA ASP A 800 36.53 10.07 5.22
C ASP A 800 36.53 9.12 3.78
N LYS A 801 36.08 7.75 3.55
CA LYS A 801 35.51 6.85 2.28
C LYS A 801 35.65 5.19 1.89
N ASN A 802 34.73 4.41 1.08
CA ASN A 802 34.52 3.00 0.26
C ASN A 802 34.41 1.44 0.80
N ASN A 803 33.93 0.36 0.04
CA ASN A 803 33.40 -1.03 0.50
C ASN A 803 33.52 -2.38 -0.37
N GLN A 804 33.56 -3.63 0.21
CA GLN A 804 32.90 -4.90 -0.30
C GLN A 804 32.89 -6.21 0.60
N THR A 805 31.92 -7.14 0.35
CA THR A 805 31.66 -8.48 0.99
C THR A 805 30.66 -9.31 0.13
N ALA A 806 30.45 -10.65 0.16
CA ALA A 806 31.11 -11.88 0.70
C ALA A 806 30.36 -13.17 0.17
N ASP A 807 30.75 -14.40 0.54
CA ASP A 807 30.40 -15.70 -0.16
C ASP A 807 29.14 -16.49 0.33
N GLY A 808 28.63 -17.43 -0.50
CA GLY A 808 27.25 -18.03 -0.49
C GLY A 808 27.06 -19.44 0.14
N PRO A 809 26.18 -20.36 -0.39
CA PRO A 809 25.33 -20.26 -1.60
C PRO A 809 23.89 -20.88 -1.55
N ASN A 810 23.14 -20.71 -2.66
CA ASN A 810 22.16 -21.60 -3.33
C ASN A 810 20.64 -21.79 -2.94
N GLN A 811 19.80 -21.76 -4.01
CA GLN A 811 18.51 -22.38 -4.39
C GLN A 811 17.17 -22.43 -3.58
N ALA A 812 16.11 -22.02 -4.32
CA ALA A 812 14.75 -22.59 -4.52
C ALA A 812 13.73 -22.80 -3.38
N ALA A 813 12.55 -22.15 -3.51
CA ALA A 813 11.22 -22.58 -3.00
C ALA A 813 10.05 -21.63 -3.40
N ASP A 814 8.82 -22.07 -3.12
CA ASP A 814 7.51 -21.48 -3.48
C ASP A 814 7.28 -19.97 -3.23
N THR A 815 6.56 -19.32 -4.15
CA THR A 815 6.27 -17.88 -4.16
C THR A 815 5.01 -17.49 -3.35
N LEU A 816 5.22 -17.18 -2.07
CA LEU A 816 4.17 -16.60 -1.19
C LEU A 816 3.85 -15.14 -1.57
N THR A 817 2.58 -14.76 -1.59
CA THR A 817 2.16 -13.41 -2.01
C THR A 817 2.24 -12.37 -0.87
N ILE A 818 2.55 -11.12 -1.19
CA ILE A 818 2.59 -10.04 -0.19
C ILE A 818 1.16 -9.81 0.35
N GLY A 819 1.03 -9.73 1.68
CA GLY A 819 -0.27 -9.69 2.37
C GLY A 819 -0.83 -11.06 2.75
N GLN A 820 -0.35 -12.16 2.14
CA GLN A 820 -0.76 -13.52 2.50
C GLN A 820 -0.54 -13.80 3.98
N VAL A 821 -1.48 -14.53 4.59
CA VAL A 821 -1.40 -14.96 5.98
C VAL A 821 -0.98 -16.42 5.99
N VAL A 822 0.15 -16.71 6.62
CA VAL A 822 0.73 -18.06 6.69
C VAL A 822 0.92 -18.49 8.14
N VAL A 823 0.80 -19.78 8.41
CA VAL A 823 1.14 -20.36 9.73
C VAL A 823 2.52 -20.99 9.62
N ASN A 824 3.48 -20.45 10.36
CA ASN A 824 4.83 -21.04 10.44
C ASN A 824 4.74 -22.38 11.17
N GLN A 825 5.14 -23.47 10.52
CA GLN A 825 5.06 -24.82 11.10
C GLN A 825 5.93 -24.95 12.37
N ALA A 826 7.07 -24.26 12.45
CA ALA A 826 8.06 -24.42 13.53
C ALA A 826 7.63 -23.82 14.88
N ASP A 827 6.83 -22.75 14.91
CA ASP A 827 6.29 -22.15 16.15
C ASP A 827 4.75 -22.20 16.23
N GLY A 828 4.08 -22.57 15.13
CA GLY A 828 2.63 -22.57 14.94
C GLY A 828 1.97 -21.19 14.99
N ALA A 829 2.74 -20.10 14.99
CA ALA A 829 2.21 -18.74 14.95
C ALA A 829 1.88 -18.32 13.52
N SER A 830 0.92 -17.41 13.41
CA SER A 830 0.53 -16.79 12.15
C SER A 830 1.35 -15.53 11.88
N TYR A 831 1.77 -15.39 10.63
CA TYR A 831 2.55 -14.29 10.09
C TYR A 831 1.85 -13.74 8.84
N THR A 832 2.10 -12.48 8.52
CA THR A 832 1.70 -11.88 7.24
C THR A 832 2.95 -11.52 6.44
N ILE A 833 3.01 -11.96 5.18
CA ILE A 833 4.09 -11.59 4.26
C ILE A 833 4.09 -10.08 4.04
N LYS A 834 5.23 -9.42 4.26
CA LYS A 834 5.39 -7.98 4.07
C LYS A 834 6.26 -7.60 2.88
N LYS A 835 7.19 -8.48 2.49
CA LYS A 835 7.96 -8.42 1.24
C LYS A 835 8.36 -9.85 0.84
N ASN A 836 8.34 -10.16 -0.45
CA ASN A 836 8.82 -11.43 -1.00
C ASN A 836 9.46 -11.24 -2.39
N THR A 837 10.47 -10.37 -2.47
CA THR A 837 11.29 -10.12 -3.68
C THR A 837 12.77 -9.98 -3.26
N ASP A 838 13.70 -10.11 -4.20
CA ASP A 838 15.06 -9.54 -4.18
C ASP A 838 15.90 -9.78 -2.90
N ASN A 839 15.82 -10.97 -2.31
CA ASN A 839 16.41 -11.32 -1.00
C ASN A 839 15.95 -10.43 0.20
N ALA A 840 14.91 -9.62 -0.01
CA ALA A 840 14.31 -8.69 0.93
C ALA A 840 13.13 -9.31 1.71
N TYR A 841 13.20 -10.61 2.03
CA TYR A 841 12.16 -11.37 2.72
C TYR A 841 11.79 -10.79 4.10
N GLU A 842 10.58 -10.27 4.26
CA GLU A 842 10.06 -9.66 5.50
C GLU A 842 8.66 -10.14 5.88
N VAL A 843 8.40 -10.30 7.19
CA VAL A 843 7.08 -10.66 7.74
C VAL A 843 6.66 -9.82 8.95
N GLU A 844 5.34 -9.65 9.10
CA GLU A 844 4.69 -9.16 10.32
C GLU A 844 4.20 -10.35 11.17
N TYR A 845 4.52 -10.37 12.46
CA TYR A 845 3.95 -11.34 13.40
C TYR A 845 2.48 -10.99 13.67
N LYS A 846 1.55 -11.84 13.22
CA LYS A 846 0.10 -11.57 13.26
C LYS A 846 -0.55 -12.03 14.57
N ALA A 847 -0.42 -13.30 14.92
CA ALA A 847 -0.96 -13.86 16.17
C ALA A 847 -0.31 -15.20 16.55
N PRO A 848 -0.16 -15.52 17.85
CA PRO A 848 0.45 -16.77 18.33
C PRO A 848 -0.45 -18.00 18.14
N LYS A 849 0.15 -19.20 18.13
CA LYS A 849 -0.51 -20.51 17.93
C LYS A 849 -1.83 -20.68 18.68
N ASN A 850 -1.90 -20.22 19.94
CA ASN A 850 -3.19 -20.07 20.63
C ASN A 850 -3.11 -19.15 21.86
N LYS A 851 -4.27 -18.70 22.32
CA LYS A 851 -4.45 -17.82 23.50
C LYS A 851 -4.19 -18.52 24.85
N LYS A 852 -3.88 -19.83 24.87
CA LYS A 852 -3.54 -20.59 26.10
C LYS A 852 -2.05 -20.50 26.46
N GLN A 853 -1.17 -20.13 25.52
CA GLN A 853 0.29 -20.06 25.72
C GLN A 853 0.70 -19.12 26.87
N THR A 854 1.67 -19.56 27.69
CA THR A 854 2.16 -18.82 28.87
C THR A 854 3.49 -18.09 28.62
N LYS A 855 4.27 -18.52 27.63
CA LYS A 855 5.51 -17.89 27.15
C LYS A 855 5.41 -17.79 25.62
N ILE A 856 5.71 -16.63 25.06
CA ILE A 856 5.76 -16.40 23.61
C ILE A 856 7.13 -15.79 23.27
N VAL A 857 7.67 -16.20 22.13
CA VAL A 857 8.82 -15.56 21.49
C VAL A 857 8.35 -15.11 20.09
N VAL A 858 8.58 -13.83 19.77
CA VAL A 858 8.62 -13.35 18.39
C VAL A 858 10.09 -13.46 17.98
N PRO A 859 10.44 -14.35 17.03
CA PRO A 859 11.85 -14.63 16.72
C PRO A 859 12.50 -13.49 15.91
N ASP A 860 13.80 -13.59 15.66
CA ASP A 860 14.53 -12.64 14.82
C ASP A 860 14.18 -12.86 13.32
N THR A 861 14.06 -14.12 12.93
CA THR A 861 13.71 -14.62 11.60
C THR A 861 12.83 -15.87 11.75
N ILE A 862 12.13 -16.24 10.67
CA ILE A 862 11.50 -17.56 10.51
C ILE A 862 11.91 -18.16 9.17
N LYS A 863 11.74 -19.47 9.01
CA LYS A 863 11.72 -20.10 7.70
C LYS A 863 10.28 -20.43 7.31
N ILE A 864 9.90 -20.12 6.08
CA ILE A 864 8.65 -20.58 5.46
C ILE A 864 9.06 -21.09 4.09
N ASN A 865 8.74 -22.35 3.79
CA ASN A 865 9.11 -23.05 2.56
C ASN A 865 10.60 -22.80 2.23
N GLY A 866 11.52 -23.23 3.12
CA GLY A 866 12.97 -23.03 2.98
C GLY A 866 13.49 -21.58 3.21
N VAL A 867 12.82 -20.59 2.63
CA VAL A 867 13.20 -19.16 2.58
C VAL A 867 13.18 -18.52 3.97
N THR A 868 14.19 -17.70 4.27
CA THR A 868 14.39 -17.10 5.60
C THR A 868 13.88 -15.66 5.66
N TYR A 869 12.69 -15.47 6.22
CA TYR A 869 12.03 -14.17 6.39
C TYR A 869 12.49 -13.47 7.68
N LYS A 870 12.78 -12.17 7.58
CA LYS A 870 13.08 -11.30 8.73
C LYS A 870 11.76 -10.87 9.40
N VAL A 871 11.61 -11.09 10.70
CA VAL A 871 10.43 -10.61 11.43
C VAL A 871 10.63 -9.13 11.77
N THR A 872 10.08 -8.24 10.95
CA THR A 872 10.30 -6.79 11.05
C THR A 872 9.17 -6.04 11.74
N SER A 873 8.01 -6.67 11.94
CA SER A 873 6.85 -6.02 12.56
C SER A 873 6.00 -6.95 13.45
N ILE A 874 5.17 -6.36 14.32
CA ILE A 874 4.14 -7.05 15.11
C ILE A 874 2.80 -6.34 14.91
N ALA A 875 1.78 -7.09 14.49
CA ALA A 875 0.48 -6.57 14.07
C ALA A 875 -0.32 -5.89 15.18
N LYS A 876 -1.25 -5.02 14.77
CA LYS A 876 -2.32 -4.45 15.61
C LYS A 876 -3.07 -5.60 16.31
N ASN A 877 -3.24 -5.49 17.64
CA ASN A 877 -3.88 -6.50 18.50
C ASN A 877 -3.17 -7.88 18.64
N ALA A 878 -1.91 -8.08 18.20
CA ALA A 878 -1.31 -9.43 18.08
C ALA A 878 -1.35 -10.35 19.33
N PHE A 879 -1.32 -9.80 20.56
CA PHE A 879 -1.51 -10.57 21.80
C PHE A 879 -2.78 -10.20 22.58
N LYS A 880 -3.71 -9.46 21.96
CA LYS A 880 -4.91 -8.92 22.62
C LYS A 880 -5.73 -10.03 23.27
N ASN A 881 -6.07 -9.84 24.54
CA ASN A 881 -6.79 -10.79 25.39
C ASN A 881 -6.11 -12.15 25.62
N ASN A 882 -4.79 -12.27 25.47
CA ASN A 882 -4.03 -13.46 25.88
C ASN A 882 -3.92 -13.57 27.42
N LYS A 883 -5.06 -13.88 28.08
CA LYS A 883 -5.25 -13.89 29.54
C LYS A 883 -4.30 -14.83 30.32
N LYS A 884 -3.70 -15.84 29.67
CA LYS A 884 -2.78 -16.83 30.28
C LYS A 884 -1.29 -16.46 30.12
N LEU A 885 -0.96 -15.50 29.25
CA LEU A 885 0.41 -15.11 28.90
C LEU A 885 1.15 -14.49 30.09
N LYS A 886 2.36 -15.00 30.40
CA LYS A 886 3.23 -14.56 31.51
C LYS A 886 4.50 -13.86 31.02
N THR A 887 5.06 -14.28 29.88
CA THR A 887 6.35 -13.79 29.37
C THR A 887 6.31 -13.60 27.85
N VAL A 888 6.86 -12.48 27.35
CA VAL A 888 7.10 -12.25 25.92
C VAL A 888 8.54 -11.83 25.67
N THR A 889 9.17 -12.44 24.66
CA THR A 889 10.44 -11.96 24.08
C THR A 889 10.19 -11.48 22.65
N VAL A 890 10.68 -10.30 22.28
CA VAL A 890 10.62 -9.73 20.93
C VAL A 890 12.02 -9.71 20.30
N GLY A 891 12.13 -10.22 19.07
CA GLY A 891 13.37 -10.35 18.31
C GLY A 891 14.05 -9.02 17.96
N LYS A 892 15.31 -9.11 17.49
CA LYS A 892 16.18 -7.96 17.20
C LYS A 892 15.80 -7.20 15.93
N ASN A 893 15.10 -7.85 15.00
CA ASN A 893 14.77 -7.30 13.69
C ASN A 893 13.50 -6.42 13.67
N VAL A 894 12.63 -6.54 14.70
CA VAL A 894 11.34 -5.84 14.77
C VAL A 894 11.52 -4.32 14.86
N SER A 895 11.24 -3.59 13.78
CA SER A 895 11.28 -2.13 13.69
C SER A 895 9.95 -1.45 14.03
N LYS A 896 8.81 -2.16 13.88
CA LYS A 896 7.44 -1.63 14.04
C LYS A 896 6.59 -2.49 14.98
N MET A 897 5.78 -1.87 15.85
CA MET A 897 4.77 -2.59 16.65
C MET A 897 3.43 -1.83 16.68
N GLY A 898 2.35 -2.53 16.36
CA GLY A 898 1.02 -1.96 16.17
C GLY A 898 0.32 -1.48 17.44
N ALA A 899 -0.94 -1.04 17.25
CA ALA A 899 -1.80 -0.60 18.34
C ALA A 899 -2.31 -1.77 19.20
N ASN A 900 -2.52 -1.51 20.50
CA ASN A 900 -3.14 -2.43 21.48
C ASN A 900 -2.51 -3.85 21.57
N VAL A 901 -1.23 -4.01 21.22
CA VAL A 901 -0.54 -5.32 21.11
C VAL A 901 -0.68 -6.17 22.38
N PHE A 902 -0.50 -5.58 23.56
CA PHE A 902 -0.55 -6.28 24.85
C PHE A 902 -1.86 -6.07 25.64
N THR A 903 -2.88 -5.46 25.04
CA THR A 903 -4.11 -5.09 25.75
C THR A 903 -4.89 -6.32 26.20
N GLY A 904 -5.20 -6.42 27.49
CA GLY A 904 -5.90 -7.57 28.08
C GLY A 904 -4.99 -8.75 28.47
N CYS A 905 -3.66 -8.65 28.33
CA CYS A 905 -2.69 -9.65 28.83
C CYS A 905 -2.57 -9.64 30.37
N LYS A 906 -3.67 -9.91 31.10
CA LYS A 906 -3.81 -9.73 32.56
C LYS A 906 -2.78 -10.49 33.44
N LYS A 907 -1.99 -11.42 32.89
CA LYS A 907 -0.95 -12.18 33.62
C LYS A 907 0.50 -11.90 33.17
N LEU A 908 0.73 -10.98 32.24
CA LEU A 908 2.05 -10.67 31.67
C LEU A 908 2.95 -10.00 32.72
N LYS A 909 4.01 -10.70 33.13
CA LYS A 909 4.99 -10.29 34.16
C LYS A 909 6.31 -9.77 33.58
N THR A 910 6.74 -10.35 32.45
CA THR A 910 8.08 -10.13 31.87
C THR A 910 7.98 -9.84 30.38
N ILE A 911 8.56 -8.74 29.94
CA ILE A 911 8.71 -8.39 28.53
C ILE A 911 10.19 -8.10 28.26
N THR A 912 10.77 -8.76 27.26
CA THR A 912 12.14 -8.52 26.80
C THR A 912 12.09 -8.12 25.34
N ILE A 913 12.62 -6.95 24.99
CA ILE A 913 12.70 -6.46 23.61
C ILE A 913 14.17 -6.43 23.22
N LYS A 914 14.57 -7.24 22.23
CA LYS A 914 15.95 -7.26 21.71
C LYS A 914 16.19 -6.21 20.63
N SER A 915 15.15 -5.69 20.00
CA SER A 915 15.25 -4.70 18.92
C SER A 915 15.94 -3.41 19.36
N THR A 916 16.75 -2.86 18.46
CA THR A 916 17.35 -1.52 18.54
C THR A 916 16.70 -0.51 17.59
N LYS A 917 15.69 -0.95 16.82
CA LYS A 917 15.11 -0.28 15.64
C LYS A 917 13.78 0.47 15.89
N LEU A 918 13.20 0.39 17.09
CA LEU A 918 11.94 1.08 17.43
C LEU A 918 12.11 2.61 17.51
N THR A 919 11.15 3.36 16.96
CA THR A 919 11.11 4.83 16.94
C THR A 919 9.74 5.37 17.36
N ALA A 920 9.58 6.69 17.50
CA ALA A 920 8.28 7.32 17.73
C ALA A 920 7.30 7.16 16.55
N LYS A 921 7.79 7.15 15.29
CA LYS A 921 6.96 6.92 14.10
C LYS A 921 6.52 5.45 13.96
N THR A 922 7.31 4.48 14.44
CA THR A 922 7.06 3.04 14.25
C THR A 922 6.40 2.32 15.42
N LEU A 923 6.05 3.03 16.51
CA LEU A 923 5.48 2.46 17.73
C LEU A 923 4.21 3.20 18.16
N SER A 924 3.06 2.51 18.16
CA SER A 924 1.78 3.15 18.48
C SER A 924 1.73 3.73 19.91
N LYS A 925 1.06 4.88 20.06
CA LYS A 925 0.70 5.48 21.37
C LYS A 925 -0.03 4.51 22.33
N SER A 926 -0.54 3.38 21.82
CA SER A 926 -1.31 2.38 22.57
C SER A 926 -0.62 1.02 22.78
N THR A 927 0.60 0.78 22.25
CA THR A 927 1.19 -0.57 22.19
C THR A 927 1.29 -1.25 23.56
N PHE A 928 1.64 -0.50 24.62
CA PHE A 928 1.77 -1.00 26.00
C PHE A 928 0.53 -0.74 26.88
N LYS A 929 -0.56 -0.19 26.32
CA LYS A 929 -1.77 0.20 27.08
C LYS A 929 -2.45 -1.03 27.69
N GLY A 930 -2.61 -1.01 29.01
CA GLY A 930 -3.28 -2.06 29.79
C GLY A 930 -2.36 -3.13 30.40
N ILE A 931 -1.03 -2.95 30.35
CA ILE A 931 -0.09 -3.82 31.07
C ILE A 931 -0.07 -3.45 32.56
N THR A 932 -0.64 -4.31 33.42
CA THR A 932 -0.84 -4.03 34.86
C THR A 932 -0.04 -4.94 35.80
N LYS A 933 0.59 -6.02 35.31
CA LYS A 933 1.34 -7.00 36.14
C LYS A 933 2.83 -7.12 35.82
N ALA A 934 3.34 -6.42 34.81
CA ALA A 934 4.77 -6.40 34.52
C ALA A 934 5.50 -5.45 35.47
N LYS A 935 6.52 -5.94 36.18
CA LYS A 935 7.38 -5.08 37.04
C LYS A 935 8.48 -4.38 36.23
N THR A 936 8.97 -5.03 35.18
CA THR A 936 10.08 -4.54 34.35
C THR A 936 9.93 -4.91 32.88
N ILE A 937 10.39 -4.01 32.00
CA ILE A 937 10.68 -4.34 30.59
C ILE A 937 12.20 -4.33 30.40
N LYS A 938 12.76 -5.40 29.84
CA LYS A 938 14.18 -5.53 29.50
C LYS A 938 14.44 -5.04 28.08
N VAL A 939 15.43 -4.17 27.89
CA VAL A 939 15.83 -3.57 26.59
C VAL A 939 17.37 -3.56 26.44
N PRO A 940 17.94 -3.41 25.23
CA PRO A 940 19.39 -3.42 25.06
C PRO A 940 20.04 -2.20 25.74
N LYS A 941 21.18 -2.37 26.42
CA LYS A 941 21.89 -1.31 27.18
C LYS A 941 22.02 0.01 26.38
N LYS A 942 22.43 -0.06 25.10
CA LYS A 942 22.59 1.09 24.19
C LYS A 942 21.28 1.86 23.85
N LYS A 943 20.09 1.34 24.18
CA LYS A 943 18.78 1.98 23.89
C LYS A 943 17.96 2.30 25.14
N LEU A 944 18.50 2.04 26.34
CA LEU A 944 17.79 2.20 27.61
C LEU A 944 17.17 3.59 27.81
N SER A 945 17.94 4.66 27.59
CA SER A 945 17.47 6.05 27.78
C SER A 945 16.33 6.39 26.80
N THR A 946 16.55 6.13 25.50
CA THR A 946 15.59 6.37 24.42
C THR A 946 14.29 5.60 24.66
N TYR A 947 14.36 4.31 24.97
CA TYR A 947 13.18 3.45 25.16
C TYR A 947 12.45 3.75 26.48
N LYS A 948 13.14 4.22 27.52
CA LYS A 948 12.50 4.71 28.77
C LYS A 948 11.62 5.95 28.54
N LYS A 949 11.99 6.84 27.59
CA LYS A 949 11.12 7.94 27.13
C LYS A 949 10.02 7.41 26.20
N LEU A 950 10.40 6.75 25.11
CA LEU A 950 9.51 6.27 24.06
C LEU A 950 8.37 5.37 24.59
N PHE A 951 8.66 4.39 25.44
CA PHE A 951 7.63 3.43 25.88
C PHE A 951 6.58 4.07 26.80
N LYS A 952 6.93 5.11 27.59
CA LYS A 952 5.94 5.90 28.35
C LYS A 952 4.93 6.54 27.39
N ASN A 953 5.44 7.19 26.34
CA ASN A 953 4.62 7.84 25.31
C ASN A 953 3.80 6.81 24.48
N SER A 954 4.20 5.54 24.49
CA SER A 954 3.47 4.39 23.92
C SER A 954 2.58 3.63 24.92
N GLY A 955 2.19 4.29 26.02
CA GLY A 955 1.17 3.81 26.96
C GLY A 955 1.68 2.90 28.08
N LEU A 956 2.99 2.83 28.33
CA LEU A 956 3.56 2.08 29.45
C LEU A 956 3.33 2.83 30.78
N SER A 957 2.71 2.16 31.75
CA SER A 957 2.49 2.72 33.09
C SER A 957 3.80 3.11 33.77
N ALA A 958 3.84 4.28 34.40
CA ALA A 958 5.00 4.81 35.14
C ALA A 958 5.50 3.86 36.27
N LYS A 959 4.66 2.92 36.73
CA LYS A 959 5.03 1.91 37.73
C LYS A 959 5.94 0.79 37.17
N VAL A 960 6.09 0.68 35.84
CA VAL A 960 6.92 -0.36 35.19
C VAL A 960 8.34 0.17 34.92
N LYS A 961 9.37 -0.47 35.48
CA LYS A 961 10.76 -0.03 35.32
C LYS A 961 11.37 -0.61 34.03
N VAL A 962 11.65 0.23 33.03
CA VAL A 962 12.50 -0.16 31.89
C VAL A 962 13.93 -0.33 32.41
N LYS A 963 14.56 -1.48 32.13
CA LYS A 963 15.93 -1.83 32.54
C LYS A 963 16.75 -2.31 31.35
N ALA A 964 18.06 -2.09 31.39
CA ALA A 964 18.98 -2.84 30.54
C ALA A 964 18.91 -4.34 30.85
N TYR A 965 19.29 -5.14 29.87
CA TYR A 965 19.81 -6.49 30.05
C TYR A 965 21.22 -6.57 29.46
#